data_AF-A0A094AZD6-F1
#
_entry.id   AF-A0A094AZD6-F1
#
_cell.length_a   1.000
_cell.length_b   1.000
_cell.length_c   1.000
_cell.angle_alpha   90.00
_cell.angle_beta   90.00
_cell.angle_gamma   90.00
#
_symmetry.space_group_name_H-M   'P 1'
#
loop_
_entity.id
_entity.type
_entity.pdbx_description
1 polymer ?
#
loop_
_entity_poly.entity_id
_entity_poly.type
_entity_poly.pdbx_seq_one_letter_code
_entity_poly.pdbx_strand_id
1 'polypeptide(L)'
;MIKALLPLAVTGCCLGVLSTAWLRAVNSHVPSPYMDEIFHIPQAQQYCASNFHTWDPKLTTPPGLYAFSLLLKAAARTECTSADLRGTGGVALAALLVRGAGGASVGGGLLAYGLGIVGLVMRQTNVFWVGVFLAGMEWVRTCTDMVAKGPTRGGKGKDAGLIERALGPYTRGELHDPMIDEAGPLDFLYCLTSIGVSAISHPIILISRLWPQIALLISFGAFVVWNGGVVLGDKSNHVATLHLTQMLYLWPFMAFFSFPLFLPTVVSAFSPTVPRASTLAWALLAVALSLGIVHFNTLIHPFTLADNRHYMFYVFRYTILRHPLIKYAFAPVYILCGWFVLRALCRSQPASFGTTTSPQDTLRRGKQSRHVAREGQGKLSGETKTSFALIWLLATALSLITAPLVEPRHGSIAGLSVERTRLWGETLWFLAVNVGTCAVFLGKKFEWASEPGKVQRFMWLETELEVRNPRRYLASPLQSIAGELAARLPAQNQKAMALTVTRGQQESPSKSTLPEYDPACYLCPNNKRAQGDQNPDYKNTFVFVNDYSAVKESQAEYHAEAKEDDLSSLLLRAEPVTGKCYVLTFSPQHNLTLADLTPQQILPVVQMWSKIYASHLSPKSPLYSLQPATSAVSDPDYGVSAPTAQYRWMQIFENKGAAMGCSNPHPHGQIWTTTGTPEEPGQELEQLQKYRCEHAGNSLLADYAKLEMEKKERIVFQNSSFLVVCPWWAVWPFETLILAKSHKRALVDLDDAEKLDFAEAIAEVTRRYDNLFETSFPYSSGIHQAPLEGTDEEINASHLHMHFYPPLLRSATVRKFLVGYELMAEPQRDITPEQAAAKLRDAGGELYRNSL
;
A
#
# COMPACT_ATOMS: atom_id res chain seq x y z
N MET A 1 -9.14 -47.78 23.53
CA MET A 1 -9.11 -46.33 23.84
C MET A 1 -7.83 -45.88 24.54
N ILE A 2 -7.45 -46.41 25.71
CA ILE A 2 -6.29 -45.92 26.50
C ILE A 2 -4.95 -46.00 25.73
N LYS A 3 -4.69 -47.07 24.96
CA LYS A 3 -3.48 -47.21 24.12
C LYS A 3 -3.38 -46.22 22.94
N ALA A 4 -4.50 -45.61 22.52
CA ALA A 4 -4.53 -44.60 21.46
C ALA A 4 -4.50 -43.17 22.02
N LEU A 5 -5.03 -42.97 23.23
CA LEU A 5 -5.10 -41.67 23.90
C LEU A 5 -3.78 -41.27 24.59
N LEU A 6 -3.01 -42.23 25.12
CA LEU A 6 -1.75 -41.93 25.80
C LEU A 6 -0.70 -41.28 24.88
N PRO A 7 -0.46 -41.75 23.65
CA PRO A 7 0.48 -41.10 22.72
C PRO A 7 0.02 -39.70 22.31
N LEU A 8 -1.30 -39.51 22.12
CA LEU A 8 -1.90 -38.22 21.79
C LEU A 8 -1.77 -37.22 22.94
N ALA A 9 -2.02 -37.66 24.18
CA ALA A 9 -1.86 -36.85 25.38
C ALA A 9 -0.39 -36.48 25.64
N VAL A 10 0.54 -37.44 25.51
CA VAL A 10 1.98 -37.18 25.66
C VAL A 10 2.48 -36.22 24.57
N THR A 11 2.07 -36.43 23.32
CA THR A 11 2.43 -35.52 22.20
C THR A 11 1.86 -34.12 22.41
N GLY A 12 0.59 -34.02 22.83
CA GLY A 12 -0.05 -32.75 23.18
C GLY A 12 0.65 -32.03 24.34
N CYS A 13 1.04 -32.75 25.40
CA CYS A 13 1.80 -32.20 26.50
C CYS A 13 3.20 -31.72 26.07
N CYS A 14 3.93 -32.51 25.28
CA CYS A 14 5.24 -32.11 24.76
C CYS A 14 5.14 -30.87 23.86
N LEU A 15 4.16 -30.82 22.96
CA LEU A 15 3.90 -29.64 22.12
C LEU A 15 3.50 -28.43 22.95
N GLY A 16 2.70 -28.62 24.01
CA GLY A 16 2.35 -27.57 24.96
C GLY A 16 3.56 -27.00 25.70
N VAL A 17 4.47 -27.86 26.17
CA VAL A 17 5.72 -27.43 26.82
C VAL A 17 6.62 -26.67 25.85
N LEU A 18 6.82 -27.20 24.63
CA LEU A 18 7.64 -26.54 23.60
C LEU A 18 7.05 -25.19 23.17
N SER A 19 5.73 -25.12 22.97
CA SER A 19 5.03 -23.89 22.62
C SER A 19 5.13 -22.86 23.74
N THR A 20 5.02 -23.28 25.01
CA THR A 20 5.15 -22.40 26.16
C THR A 20 6.58 -21.90 26.34
N ALA A 21 7.58 -22.77 26.16
CA ALA A 21 8.99 -22.39 26.21
C ALA A 21 9.33 -21.38 25.10
N TRP A 22 8.83 -21.61 23.89
CA TRP A 22 8.95 -20.67 22.78
C TRP A 22 8.30 -19.32 23.08
N LEU A 23 7.05 -19.31 23.54
CA LEU A 23 6.33 -18.08 23.89
C LEU A 23 7.06 -17.29 24.98
N ARG A 24 7.63 -17.97 25.99
CA ARG A 24 8.47 -17.31 27.01
C ARG A 24 9.74 -16.70 26.41
N ALA A 25 10.40 -17.41 25.49
CA ALA A 25 11.58 -16.88 24.80
C ALA A 25 11.23 -15.65 23.95
N VAL A 26 10.14 -15.68 23.19
CA VAL A 26 9.67 -14.53 22.40
C VAL A 26 9.26 -13.37 23.29
N ASN A 27 8.44 -13.59 24.32
CA ASN A 27 7.98 -12.51 25.19
C ASN A 27 9.11 -11.86 26.01
N SER A 28 10.20 -12.57 26.29
CA SER A 28 11.37 -12.00 26.96
C SER A 28 12.29 -11.20 26.02
N HIS A 29 12.40 -11.60 24.76
CA HIS A 29 13.30 -10.95 23.79
C HIS A 29 12.59 -9.91 22.91
N VAL A 30 11.27 -10.03 22.74
CA VAL A 30 10.41 -9.18 21.91
C VAL A 30 9.11 -8.87 22.70
N PRO A 31 9.18 -8.00 23.72
CA PRO A 31 8.04 -7.70 24.57
C PRO A 31 6.95 -6.88 23.86
N SER A 32 7.32 -6.08 22.86
CA SER A 32 6.41 -5.24 22.08
C SER A 32 5.78 -6.02 20.91
N PRO A 33 4.59 -5.64 20.42
CA PRO A 33 4.00 -6.21 19.21
C PRO A 33 4.95 -6.12 18.00
N TYR A 34 5.04 -7.18 17.20
CA TYR A 34 5.89 -7.24 16.01
C TYR A 34 5.14 -7.77 14.77
N MET A 35 5.65 -7.49 13.57
CA MET A 35 4.99 -7.87 12.31
C MET A 35 3.54 -7.36 12.25
N ASP A 36 2.58 -8.25 12.03
CA ASP A 36 1.16 -7.90 11.94
C ASP A 36 0.50 -7.81 13.31
N GLU A 37 1.18 -8.21 14.40
CA GLU A 37 0.65 -8.08 15.77
C GLU A 37 0.32 -6.62 16.13
N ILE A 38 1.02 -5.65 15.53
CA ILE A 38 0.76 -4.22 15.73
C ILE A 38 -0.69 -3.84 15.38
N PHE A 39 -1.28 -4.53 14.39
CA PHE A 39 -2.67 -4.30 13.98
C PHE A 39 -3.63 -5.32 14.63
N HIS A 40 -3.20 -6.58 14.75
CA HIS A 40 -4.04 -7.65 15.28
C HIS A 40 -4.28 -7.59 16.79
N ILE A 41 -3.27 -7.21 17.59
CA ILE A 41 -3.39 -7.16 19.06
C ILE A 41 -4.38 -6.08 19.52
N PRO A 42 -4.29 -4.82 19.07
CA PRO A 42 -5.26 -3.80 19.44
C PRO A 42 -6.68 -4.17 19.02
N GLN A 43 -6.86 -4.74 17.83
CA GLN A 43 -8.18 -5.21 17.36
C GLN A 43 -8.74 -6.32 18.25
N ALA A 44 -7.92 -7.31 18.60
CA ALA A 44 -8.33 -8.40 19.49
C ALA A 44 -8.71 -7.89 20.88
N GLN A 45 -8.00 -6.87 21.38
CA GLN A 45 -8.30 -6.20 22.66
C GLN A 45 -9.63 -5.46 22.64
N GLN A 46 -9.98 -4.76 21.55
CA GLN A 46 -11.28 -4.12 21.38
C GLN A 46 -12.42 -5.14 21.47
N TYR A 47 -12.27 -6.29 20.81
CA TYR A 47 -13.27 -7.36 20.86
C TYR A 47 -13.34 -8.00 22.25
N CYS A 48 -12.20 -8.22 22.89
CA CYS A 48 -12.17 -8.64 24.30
C CYS A 48 -12.88 -7.64 25.23
N ALA A 49 -12.87 -6.35 24.93
CA ALA A 49 -13.62 -5.32 25.65
C ALA A 49 -15.11 -5.24 25.25
N SER A 50 -15.60 -6.19 24.45
CA SER A 50 -16.95 -6.22 23.88
C SER A 50 -17.28 -5.07 22.92
N ASN A 51 -16.26 -4.36 22.40
CA ASN A 51 -16.42 -3.30 21.40
C ASN A 51 -16.32 -3.88 19.98
N PHE A 52 -17.42 -4.49 19.52
CA PHE A 52 -17.48 -5.16 18.20
C PHE A 52 -17.67 -4.21 17.02
N HIS A 53 -17.98 -2.93 17.27
CA HIS A 53 -18.22 -1.93 16.23
C HIS A 53 -16.93 -1.28 15.70
N THR A 54 -15.80 -1.50 16.38
CA THR A 54 -14.51 -0.94 15.99
C THR A 54 -13.76 -1.92 15.10
N TRP A 55 -13.31 -1.46 13.93
CA TRP A 55 -12.51 -2.24 12.98
C TRP A 55 -11.33 -1.42 12.46
N ASP A 56 -10.11 -1.94 12.59
CA ASP A 56 -8.92 -1.35 11.96
C ASP A 56 -8.98 -1.57 10.44
N PRO A 57 -9.05 -0.51 9.62
CA PRO A 57 -9.16 -0.63 8.17
C PRO A 57 -7.93 -1.28 7.51
N LYS A 58 -6.80 -1.40 8.21
CA LYS A 58 -5.60 -2.10 7.70
C LYS A 58 -5.70 -3.62 7.78
N LEU A 59 -6.69 -4.16 8.51
CA LEU A 59 -6.89 -5.59 8.66
C LEU A 59 -7.67 -6.17 7.49
N THR A 60 -7.05 -7.15 6.83
CA THR A 60 -7.53 -7.73 5.56
C THR A 60 -8.21 -9.09 5.73
N THR A 61 -8.16 -9.64 6.94
CA THR A 61 -8.72 -10.94 7.31
C THR A 61 -10.06 -10.78 8.03
N PRO A 62 -11.03 -11.70 7.85
CA PRO A 62 -12.29 -11.65 8.58
C PRO A 62 -12.13 -11.91 10.09
N PRO A 63 -13.14 -11.60 10.92
CA PRO A 63 -13.02 -11.55 12.38
C PRO A 63 -12.85 -12.92 13.08
N GLY A 64 -12.74 -14.03 12.35
CA GLY A 64 -12.72 -15.39 12.92
C GLY A 64 -11.60 -15.63 13.92
N LEU A 65 -10.43 -15.06 13.68
CA LEU A 65 -9.29 -15.11 14.58
C LEU A 65 -9.56 -14.39 15.92
N TYR A 66 -10.35 -13.30 15.89
CA TYR A 66 -10.70 -12.52 17.09
C TYR A 66 -11.89 -13.13 17.85
N ALA A 67 -12.78 -13.86 17.18
CA ALA A 67 -13.80 -14.64 17.89
C ALA A 67 -13.16 -15.70 18.81
N PHE A 68 -11.99 -16.22 18.44
CA PHE A 68 -11.25 -17.16 19.27
C PHE A 68 -10.64 -16.51 20.53
N SER A 69 -10.28 -15.22 20.50
CA SER A 69 -9.80 -14.52 21.70
C SER A 69 -10.91 -14.34 22.75
N LEU A 70 -12.18 -14.23 22.33
CA LEU A 70 -13.33 -14.23 23.24
C LEU A 70 -13.51 -15.57 23.96
N LEU A 71 -13.30 -16.69 23.25
CA LEU A 71 -13.35 -18.03 23.84
C LEU A 71 -12.25 -18.22 24.87
N LEU A 72 -11.06 -17.65 24.63
CA LEU A 72 -9.96 -17.66 25.60
C LEU A 72 -10.23 -16.77 26.81
N LYS A 73 -10.79 -15.57 26.62
CA LYS A 73 -11.26 -14.73 27.74
C LYS A 73 -12.24 -15.49 28.62
N ALA A 74 -13.18 -16.23 28.02
CA ALA A 74 -14.14 -17.05 28.74
C ALA A 74 -13.51 -18.26 29.44
N ALA A 75 -12.53 -18.93 28.81
CA ALA A 75 -11.90 -20.14 29.33
C ALA A 75 -10.81 -19.87 30.39
N ALA A 76 -10.05 -18.77 30.26
CA ALA A 76 -8.88 -18.49 31.10
C ALA A 76 -9.14 -17.44 32.20
N ARG A 77 -10.24 -16.67 32.15
CA ARG A 77 -10.53 -15.55 33.07
C ARG A 77 -9.39 -14.52 33.19
N THR A 78 -8.57 -14.38 32.14
CA THR A 78 -7.43 -13.45 32.09
C THR A 78 -7.75 -12.19 31.29
N GLU A 79 -6.94 -11.14 31.49
CA GLU A 79 -6.94 -9.95 30.65
C GLU A 79 -6.39 -10.29 29.25
N CYS A 80 -6.89 -9.67 28.18
CA CYS A 80 -6.39 -9.93 26.81
C CYS A 80 -5.07 -9.18 26.55
N THR A 81 -4.02 -9.53 27.30
CA THR A 81 -2.68 -8.96 27.12
C THR A 81 -2.02 -9.46 25.84
N SER A 82 -0.97 -8.78 25.37
CA SER A 82 -0.19 -9.23 24.21
C SER A 82 0.37 -10.65 24.40
N ALA A 83 0.82 -10.98 25.62
CA ALA A 83 1.34 -12.30 25.97
C ALA A 83 0.27 -13.39 25.91
N ASP A 84 -0.94 -13.11 26.42
CA ASP A 84 -2.06 -14.07 26.42
C ASP A 84 -2.60 -14.31 25.00
N LEU A 85 -2.66 -13.24 24.20
CA LEU A 85 -3.10 -13.31 22.80
C LEU A 85 -2.09 -14.08 21.92
N ARG A 86 -0.78 -13.99 22.18
CA ARG A 86 0.22 -14.83 21.52
C ARG A 86 0.04 -16.32 21.84
N GLY A 87 -0.51 -16.65 23.01
CA GLY A 87 -0.81 -18.02 23.44
C GLY A 87 -1.97 -18.69 22.70
N THR A 88 -2.81 -17.91 22.01
CA THR A 88 -4.01 -18.40 21.30
C THR A 88 -3.72 -19.52 20.31
N GLY A 89 -2.66 -19.39 19.50
CA GLY A 89 -2.27 -20.38 18.49
C GLY A 89 -1.82 -21.72 19.08
N GLY A 90 -1.18 -21.72 20.25
CA GLY A 90 -0.76 -22.94 20.95
C GLY A 90 -1.94 -23.77 21.47
N VAL A 91 -2.99 -23.10 21.96
CA VAL A 91 -4.22 -23.74 22.44
C VAL A 91 -5.04 -24.33 21.28
N ALA A 92 -5.14 -23.60 20.16
CA ALA A 92 -5.81 -24.08 18.96
C ALA A 92 -5.14 -25.33 18.36
N LEU A 93 -3.81 -25.38 18.34
CA LEU A 93 -3.04 -26.53 17.86
C LEU A 93 -3.24 -27.77 18.76
N ALA A 94 -3.29 -27.58 20.07
CA ALA A 94 -3.56 -28.65 21.02
C ALA A 94 -5.00 -29.21 20.88
N ALA A 95 -5.99 -28.35 20.61
CA ALA A 95 -7.37 -28.75 20.40
C ALA A 95 -7.59 -29.55 19.09
N LEU A 96 -6.85 -29.21 18.02
CA LEU A 96 -6.91 -29.92 16.74
C LEU A 96 -6.39 -31.37 16.82
N LEU A 97 -5.42 -31.64 17.70
CA LEU A 97 -4.88 -32.99 17.90
C LEU A 97 -5.84 -33.92 18.64
N VAL A 98 -6.86 -33.39 19.33
CA VAL A 98 -7.81 -34.18 20.14
C VAL A 98 -8.98 -34.74 19.31
N ARG A 99 -9.25 -34.21 18.10
CA ARG A 99 -10.35 -34.69 17.24
C ARG A 99 -9.85 -35.49 16.04
N GLY A 100 -9.64 -36.78 16.27
CA GLY A 100 -9.63 -37.79 15.21
C GLY A 100 -10.99 -38.48 15.08
N ALA A 101 -11.47 -38.58 13.85
CA ALA A 101 -12.58 -39.42 13.37
C ALA A 101 -14.02 -38.90 13.57
N GLY A 102 -14.70 -38.63 12.45
CA GLY A 102 -16.15 -38.46 12.37
C GLY A 102 -16.64 -38.64 10.93
N GLY A 103 -17.27 -39.78 10.65
CA GLY A 103 -17.75 -40.18 9.32
C GLY A 103 -19.04 -39.48 8.88
N ALA A 104 -19.29 -39.54 7.56
CA ALA A 104 -20.38 -38.88 6.88
C ALA A 104 -21.76 -39.47 7.20
N SER A 105 -22.69 -38.64 7.68
CA SER A 105 -24.15 -38.83 7.63
C SER A 105 -24.80 -37.55 7.07
N VAL A 106 -26.13 -37.47 6.98
CA VAL A 106 -26.86 -36.25 6.52
C VAL A 106 -26.54 -35.02 7.41
N GLY A 107 -26.22 -35.23 8.69
CA GLY A 107 -25.64 -34.20 9.56
C GLY A 107 -24.21 -33.78 9.18
N GLY A 108 -23.52 -34.62 8.42
CA GLY A 108 -22.18 -34.39 7.86
C GLY A 108 -22.16 -33.33 6.75
N GLY A 109 -23.25 -33.15 5.98
CA GLY A 109 -23.33 -32.08 4.97
C GLY A 109 -23.43 -30.69 5.60
N LEU A 110 -24.28 -30.54 6.61
CA LEU A 110 -24.38 -29.31 7.41
C LEU A 110 -23.09 -29.04 8.20
N LEU A 111 -22.47 -30.09 8.76
CA LEU A 111 -21.17 -29.98 9.42
C LEU A 111 -20.07 -29.56 8.44
N ALA A 112 -20.04 -30.12 7.23
CA ALA A 112 -19.07 -29.75 6.19
C ALA A 112 -19.25 -28.29 5.75
N TYR A 113 -20.50 -27.84 5.54
CA TYR A 113 -20.80 -26.43 5.25
C TYR A 113 -20.37 -25.52 6.41
N GLY A 114 -20.72 -25.86 7.66
CA GLY A 114 -20.35 -25.09 8.84
C GLY A 114 -18.84 -25.00 9.06
N LEU A 115 -18.11 -26.11 8.91
CA LEU A 115 -16.65 -26.12 8.95
C LEU A 115 -16.04 -25.32 7.78
N GLY A 116 -16.67 -25.35 6.61
CA GLY A 116 -16.31 -24.51 5.46
C GLY A 116 -16.43 -23.02 5.78
N ILE A 117 -17.54 -22.59 6.37
CA ILE A 117 -17.77 -21.19 6.80
C ILE A 117 -16.74 -20.78 7.86
N VAL A 118 -16.45 -21.64 8.85
CA VAL A 118 -15.37 -21.38 9.81
C VAL A 118 -14.03 -21.19 9.09
N GLY A 119 -13.73 -22.03 8.10
CA GLY A 119 -12.54 -21.90 7.26
C GLY A 119 -12.47 -20.55 6.52
N LEU A 120 -13.59 -20.05 6.00
CA LEU A 120 -13.66 -18.76 5.31
C LEU A 120 -13.50 -17.56 6.26
N VAL A 121 -14.12 -17.62 7.44
CA VAL A 121 -14.08 -16.53 8.43
C VAL A 121 -12.72 -16.45 9.14
N MET A 122 -11.97 -17.56 9.18
CA MET A 122 -10.55 -17.53 9.53
C MET A 122 -9.71 -16.92 8.40
N ARG A 123 -10.03 -17.25 7.14
CA ARG A 123 -9.32 -16.72 5.98
C ARG A 123 -10.08 -16.91 4.66
N GLN A 124 -10.38 -15.81 3.96
CA GLN A 124 -11.19 -15.81 2.73
C GLN A 124 -10.63 -16.67 1.58
N THR A 125 -9.31 -16.72 1.40
CA THR A 125 -8.67 -17.53 0.33
C THR A 125 -8.83 -19.03 0.52
N ASN A 126 -9.25 -19.50 1.70
CA ASN A 126 -9.51 -20.93 1.93
C ASN A 126 -10.63 -21.46 1.05
N VAL A 127 -11.47 -20.60 0.47
CA VAL A 127 -12.59 -20.97 -0.42
C VAL A 127 -12.17 -21.91 -1.55
N PHE A 128 -10.96 -21.78 -2.08
CA PHE A 128 -10.49 -22.65 -3.16
C PHE A 128 -10.18 -24.07 -2.67
N TRP A 129 -9.73 -24.23 -1.42
CA TRP A 129 -9.49 -25.56 -0.84
C TRP A 129 -10.79 -26.21 -0.38
N VAL A 130 -11.61 -25.49 0.40
CA VAL A 130 -12.84 -26.07 0.96
C VAL A 130 -13.98 -26.15 -0.06
N GLY A 131 -13.98 -25.27 -1.07
CA GLY A 131 -15.01 -25.19 -2.11
C GLY A 131 -14.62 -25.88 -3.42
N VAL A 132 -13.41 -25.64 -3.95
CA VAL A 132 -13.01 -26.17 -5.28
C VAL A 132 -12.31 -27.52 -5.18
N PHE A 133 -11.28 -27.64 -4.34
CA PHE A 133 -10.51 -28.90 -4.21
C PHE A 133 -11.37 -30.04 -3.67
N LEU A 134 -12.06 -29.82 -2.54
CA LEU A 134 -12.92 -30.86 -1.95
C LEU A 134 -14.09 -31.24 -2.88
N ALA A 135 -14.69 -30.28 -3.60
CA ALA A 135 -15.75 -30.57 -4.55
C ALA A 135 -15.26 -31.41 -5.73
N GLY A 136 -14.10 -31.06 -6.30
CA GLY A 136 -13.49 -31.83 -7.38
C GLY A 136 -13.19 -33.27 -6.96
N MET A 137 -12.60 -33.47 -5.78
CA MET A 137 -12.27 -34.81 -5.28
C MET A 137 -13.52 -35.65 -4.96
N GLU A 138 -14.55 -35.04 -4.38
CA GLU A 138 -15.82 -35.73 -4.12
C GLU A 138 -16.55 -36.09 -5.43
N TRP A 139 -16.42 -35.25 -6.47
CA TRP A 139 -16.96 -35.58 -7.79
C TRP A 139 -16.23 -36.76 -8.44
N VAL A 140 -14.89 -36.76 -8.44
CA VAL A 140 -14.09 -37.89 -8.94
C VAL A 140 -14.44 -39.20 -8.21
N ARG A 141 -14.63 -39.12 -6.89
CA ARG A 141 -15.11 -40.25 -6.08
C ARG A 141 -16.51 -40.71 -6.51
N THR A 142 -17.43 -39.77 -6.74
CA THR A 142 -18.79 -40.06 -7.18
C THR A 142 -18.81 -40.74 -8.55
N CYS A 143 -18.03 -40.26 -9.52
CA CYS A 143 -17.87 -40.92 -10.82
C CYS A 143 -17.31 -42.35 -10.68
N THR A 144 -16.31 -42.53 -9.82
CA THR A 144 -15.73 -43.86 -9.55
C THR A 144 -16.77 -44.82 -8.97
N ASP A 145 -17.59 -44.35 -8.02
CA ASP A 145 -18.67 -45.12 -7.43
C ASP A 145 -19.80 -45.44 -8.44
N MET A 146 -20.11 -44.50 -9.34
CA MET A 146 -21.10 -44.70 -10.41
C MET A 146 -20.67 -45.79 -11.38
N VAL A 147 -19.40 -45.79 -11.80
CA VAL A 147 -18.83 -46.83 -12.67
C VAL A 147 -18.79 -48.18 -11.95
N ALA A 148 -18.43 -48.21 -10.66
CA ALA A 148 -18.39 -49.43 -9.86
C ALA A 148 -19.78 -50.07 -9.66
N LYS A 149 -20.85 -49.28 -9.67
CA LYS A 149 -22.24 -49.73 -9.48
C LYS A 149 -23.03 -49.90 -10.79
N GLY A 150 -22.47 -49.48 -11.93
CA GLY A 150 -23.13 -49.53 -13.23
C GLY A 150 -23.22 -50.94 -13.81
N PRO A 151 -24.17 -51.21 -14.72
CA PRO A 151 -24.28 -52.50 -15.41
C PRO A 151 -23.02 -52.78 -16.26
N THR A 152 -22.56 -54.03 -16.26
CA THR A 152 -21.39 -54.48 -17.02
C THR A 152 -21.59 -54.36 -18.53
N ARG A 153 -20.56 -53.87 -19.23
CA ARG A 153 -20.54 -53.53 -20.67
C ARG A 153 -21.33 -54.51 -21.56
N GLY A 154 -22.47 -54.07 -22.08
CA GLY A 154 -23.12 -54.67 -23.25
C GLY A 154 -22.53 -54.07 -24.53
N GLY A 155 -21.79 -54.86 -25.30
CA GLY A 155 -21.17 -54.42 -26.56
C GLY A 155 -22.21 -53.97 -27.59
N LYS A 156 -22.31 -52.66 -27.82
CA LYS A 156 -22.92 -52.09 -29.02
C LYS A 156 -22.01 -50.97 -29.50
N GLY A 157 -21.59 -51.01 -30.76
CA GLY A 157 -20.84 -49.89 -31.31
C GLY A 157 -20.16 -50.15 -32.65
N LYS A 158 -20.93 -50.36 -33.72
CA LYS A 158 -20.44 -50.07 -35.08
C LYS A 158 -21.01 -48.78 -35.68
N ASP A 159 -22.19 -48.31 -35.24
CA ASP A 159 -22.92 -47.19 -35.88
C ASP A 159 -22.98 -45.87 -35.08
N ALA A 160 -22.14 -45.69 -34.05
CA ALA A 160 -22.09 -44.44 -33.27
C ALA A 160 -21.16 -43.40 -33.93
N GLY A 161 -21.58 -42.13 -33.97
CA GLY A 161 -20.81 -41.02 -34.53
C GLY A 161 -19.48 -40.77 -33.81
N LEU A 162 -18.53 -40.08 -34.47
CA LEU A 162 -17.17 -39.85 -33.95
C LEU A 162 -17.16 -39.18 -32.56
N ILE A 163 -18.06 -38.22 -32.34
CA ILE A 163 -18.20 -37.48 -31.07
C ILE A 163 -18.76 -38.39 -29.96
N GLU A 164 -19.73 -39.24 -30.29
CA GLU A 164 -20.33 -40.16 -29.32
C GLU A 164 -19.37 -41.28 -28.90
N ARG A 165 -18.50 -41.74 -29.82
CA ARG A 165 -17.39 -42.64 -29.48
C ARG A 165 -16.35 -41.97 -28.58
N ALA A 166 -16.06 -40.69 -28.79
CA ALA A 166 -15.05 -39.95 -28.03
C ALA A 166 -15.54 -39.53 -26.63
N LEU A 167 -16.78 -39.03 -26.51
CA LEU A 167 -17.32 -38.48 -25.25
C LEU A 167 -18.26 -39.43 -24.50
N GLY A 168 -18.82 -40.45 -25.18
CA GLY A 168 -19.77 -41.39 -24.60
C GLY A 168 -19.28 -42.15 -23.34
N PRO A 169 -17.99 -42.49 -23.18
CA PRO A 169 -17.48 -43.01 -21.91
C PRO A 169 -17.62 -42.01 -20.76
N TYR A 170 -17.36 -40.72 -21.02
CA TYR A 170 -17.38 -39.66 -20.00
C TYR A 170 -18.80 -39.34 -19.53
N THR A 171 -19.78 -39.39 -20.45
CA THR A 171 -21.20 -39.23 -20.10
C THR A 171 -21.73 -40.38 -19.24
N ARG A 172 -21.03 -41.52 -19.16
CA ARG A 172 -21.33 -42.64 -18.24
C ARG A 172 -20.55 -42.59 -16.92
N GLY A 173 -19.67 -41.61 -16.74
CA GLY A 173 -18.83 -41.48 -15.55
C GLY A 173 -17.47 -42.18 -15.63
N GLU A 174 -17.09 -42.80 -16.77
CA GLU A 174 -15.74 -43.35 -16.98
C GLU A 174 -14.76 -42.19 -17.17
N LEU A 175 -14.02 -41.77 -16.13
CA LEU A 175 -13.06 -40.67 -16.23
C LEU A 175 -11.74 -41.11 -16.90
N HIS A 176 -11.14 -40.21 -17.68
CA HIS A 176 -9.78 -40.39 -18.19
C HIS A 176 -8.77 -40.00 -17.10
N ASP A 177 -8.36 -40.97 -16.30
CA ASP A 177 -7.57 -40.72 -15.08
C ASP A 177 -6.35 -41.66 -14.96
N PRO A 178 -5.36 -41.56 -15.87
CA PRO A 178 -4.14 -42.35 -15.80
C PRO A 178 -3.28 -41.95 -14.59
N MET A 179 -2.31 -42.80 -14.26
CA MET A 179 -1.32 -42.49 -13.23
C MET A 179 -0.42 -41.35 -13.69
N ILE A 180 0.00 -40.49 -12.76
CA ILE A 180 0.74 -39.26 -13.10
C ILE A 180 2.13 -39.54 -13.71
N ASP A 181 2.70 -40.73 -13.49
CA ASP A 181 3.96 -41.19 -14.09
C ASP A 181 3.81 -41.73 -15.52
N GLU A 182 2.61 -42.19 -15.85
CA GLU A 182 2.21 -42.66 -17.19
C GLU A 182 1.55 -41.56 -18.03
N ALA A 183 1.06 -40.50 -17.39
CA ALA A 183 0.34 -39.41 -18.03
C ALA A 183 1.24 -38.47 -18.86
N GLY A 184 0.86 -38.24 -20.10
CA GLY A 184 1.29 -37.10 -20.91
C GLY A 184 0.40 -35.87 -20.68
N PRO A 185 0.73 -34.71 -21.25
CA PRO A 185 -0.03 -33.47 -21.02
C PRO A 185 -1.35 -33.40 -21.75
N LEU A 186 -1.49 -34.14 -22.85
CA LEU A 186 -2.81 -34.35 -23.44
C LEU A 186 -3.71 -35.14 -22.48
N ASP A 187 -3.16 -36.01 -21.64
CA ASP A 187 -3.94 -36.72 -20.61
C ASP A 187 -4.47 -35.80 -19.53
N PHE A 188 -3.78 -34.69 -19.20
CA PHE A 188 -4.32 -33.66 -18.31
C PHE A 188 -5.51 -32.94 -18.95
N LEU A 189 -5.45 -32.65 -20.26
CA LEU A 189 -6.57 -32.07 -21.01
C LEU A 189 -7.75 -33.04 -21.16
N TYR A 190 -7.47 -34.31 -21.43
CA TYR A 190 -8.50 -35.36 -21.51
C TYR A 190 -9.12 -35.64 -20.14
N CYS A 191 -8.32 -35.63 -19.07
CA CYS A 191 -8.80 -35.75 -17.70
C CYS A 191 -9.75 -34.60 -17.35
N LEU A 192 -9.34 -33.35 -17.59
CA LEU A 192 -10.17 -32.16 -17.38
C LEU A 192 -11.48 -32.24 -18.18
N THR A 193 -11.39 -32.62 -19.45
CA THR A 193 -12.55 -32.77 -20.34
C THR A 193 -13.49 -33.87 -19.85
N SER A 194 -12.96 -35.02 -19.41
CA SER A 194 -13.76 -36.12 -18.89
C SER A 194 -14.51 -35.76 -17.60
N ILE A 195 -13.87 -35.01 -16.70
CA ILE A 195 -14.49 -34.49 -15.46
C ILE A 195 -15.64 -33.55 -15.81
N GLY A 196 -15.40 -32.58 -16.70
CA GLY A 196 -16.39 -31.59 -17.11
C GLY A 196 -17.61 -32.20 -17.82
N VAL A 197 -17.37 -33.08 -18.79
CA VAL A 197 -18.44 -33.77 -19.54
C VAL A 197 -19.24 -34.67 -18.60
N SER A 198 -18.60 -35.38 -17.67
CA SER A 198 -19.29 -36.21 -16.69
C SER A 198 -20.18 -35.38 -15.76
N ALA A 199 -19.69 -34.21 -15.30
CA ALA A 199 -20.43 -33.29 -14.43
C ALA A 199 -21.68 -32.72 -15.11
N ILE A 200 -21.54 -32.26 -16.36
CA ILE A 200 -22.66 -31.72 -17.15
C ILE A 200 -23.70 -32.79 -17.46
N SER A 201 -23.27 -34.05 -17.63
CA SER A 201 -24.17 -35.17 -17.95
C SER A 201 -25.00 -35.64 -16.75
N HIS A 202 -24.63 -35.27 -15.51
CA HIS A 202 -25.30 -35.75 -14.29
C HIS A 202 -25.61 -34.62 -13.28
N PRO A 203 -26.38 -33.58 -13.68
CA PRO A 203 -26.57 -32.38 -12.88
C PRO A 203 -27.27 -32.65 -11.54
N ILE A 204 -28.22 -33.58 -11.48
CA ILE A 204 -28.96 -33.91 -10.25
C ILE A 204 -28.04 -34.59 -9.22
N ILE A 205 -27.19 -35.50 -9.68
CA ILE A 205 -26.23 -36.20 -8.81
C ILE A 205 -25.15 -35.22 -8.34
N LEU A 206 -24.66 -34.37 -9.25
CA LEU A 206 -23.69 -33.32 -8.94
C LEU A 206 -24.21 -32.39 -7.84
N ILE A 207 -25.41 -31.82 -8.00
CA ILE A 207 -26.01 -30.90 -7.03
C ILE A 207 -26.27 -31.61 -5.70
N SER A 208 -26.85 -32.81 -5.71
CA SER A 208 -27.18 -33.53 -4.47
C SER A 208 -25.95 -33.97 -3.67
N ARG A 209 -24.81 -34.23 -4.33
CA ARG A 209 -23.56 -34.62 -3.67
C ARG A 209 -22.71 -33.43 -3.24
N LEU A 210 -22.68 -32.36 -4.03
CA LEU A 210 -21.82 -31.20 -3.81
C LEU A 210 -22.55 -30.00 -3.20
N TRP A 211 -23.79 -30.15 -2.75
CA TRP A 211 -24.57 -29.05 -2.19
C TRP A 211 -23.84 -28.27 -1.07
N PRO A 212 -23.04 -28.87 -0.15
CA PRO A 212 -22.34 -28.09 0.88
C PRO A 212 -21.30 -27.14 0.28
N GLN A 213 -20.55 -27.60 -0.72
CA GLN A 213 -19.53 -26.80 -1.41
C GLN A 213 -20.16 -25.75 -2.32
N ILE A 214 -21.26 -26.11 -3.02
CA ILE A 214 -22.03 -25.16 -3.84
C ILE A 214 -22.61 -24.05 -2.95
N ALA A 215 -23.24 -24.40 -1.83
CA ALA A 215 -23.75 -23.44 -0.86
C ALA A 215 -22.63 -22.54 -0.32
N LEU A 216 -21.45 -23.11 -0.05
CA LEU A 216 -20.28 -22.35 0.40
C LEU A 216 -19.80 -21.33 -0.65
N LEU A 217 -19.74 -21.73 -1.92
CA LEU A 217 -19.37 -20.84 -3.03
C LEU A 217 -20.41 -19.74 -3.25
N ILE A 218 -21.70 -20.05 -3.13
CA ILE A 218 -22.78 -19.06 -3.20
C ILE A 218 -22.67 -18.05 -2.04
N SER A 219 -22.47 -18.51 -0.81
CA SER A 219 -22.29 -17.65 0.37
C SER A 219 -21.06 -16.74 0.22
N PHE A 220 -19.96 -17.27 -0.32
CA PHE A 220 -18.77 -16.46 -0.62
C PHE A 220 -19.02 -15.44 -1.74
N GLY A 221 -19.73 -15.83 -2.81
CA GLY A 221 -20.12 -14.92 -3.88
C GLY A 221 -21.01 -13.78 -3.40
N ALA A 222 -22.00 -14.09 -2.55
CA ALA A 222 -22.85 -13.09 -1.92
C ALA A 222 -22.04 -12.11 -1.05
N PHE A 223 -21.06 -12.63 -0.30
CA PHE A 223 -20.11 -11.80 0.46
C PHE A 223 -19.30 -10.86 -0.44
N VAL A 224 -18.77 -11.36 -1.57
CA VAL A 224 -17.97 -10.53 -2.50
C VAL A 224 -18.83 -9.42 -3.12
N VAL A 225 -20.08 -9.70 -3.48
CA VAL A 225 -21.03 -8.69 -3.99
C VAL A 225 -21.35 -7.65 -2.93
N TRP A 226 -21.66 -8.09 -1.70
CA TRP A 226 -21.97 -7.19 -0.59
C TRP A 226 -20.77 -6.32 -0.17
N ASN A 227 -19.58 -6.91 -0.11
CA ASN A 227 -18.35 -6.21 0.28
C ASN A 227 -17.75 -5.39 -0.87
N GLY A 228 -18.09 -5.65 -2.13
CA GLY A 228 -17.43 -5.03 -3.29
C GLY A 228 -15.97 -5.49 -3.50
N GLY A 229 -15.62 -6.69 -3.03
CA GLY A 229 -14.26 -7.25 -3.14
C GLY A 229 -14.05 -8.50 -2.27
N VAL A 230 -12.97 -9.24 -2.53
CA VAL A 230 -12.61 -10.48 -1.78
C VAL A 230 -11.98 -10.17 -0.41
N VAL A 231 -11.38 -9.00 -0.26
CA VAL A 231 -10.60 -8.60 0.92
C VAL A 231 -11.37 -7.57 1.75
N LEU A 232 -11.28 -7.67 3.07
CA LEU A 232 -11.80 -6.67 4.01
C LEU A 232 -10.79 -5.54 4.22
N GLY A 233 -11.23 -4.36 4.67
CA GLY A 233 -10.32 -3.25 4.95
C GLY A 233 -9.68 -2.63 3.69
N ASP A 234 -8.35 -2.59 3.63
CA ASP A 234 -7.56 -1.94 2.57
C ASP A 234 -7.66 -2.64 1.21
N LYS A 235 -8.73 -2.32 0.47
CA LYS A 235 -9.02 -2.84 -0.87
C LYS A 235 -8.07 -2.31 -1.94
N SER A 236 -7.48 -1.13 -1.73
CA SER A 236 -6.66 -0.44 -2.74
C SER A 236 -5.35 -1.19 -3.04
N ASN A 237 -4.81 -1.86 -2.03
CA ASN A 237 -3.55 -2.61 -2.12
C ASN A 237 -3.75 -4.13 -2.34
N HIS A 238 -5.00 -4.59 -2.39
CA HIS A 238 -5.37 -6.00 -2.55
C HIS A 238 -6.20 -6.23 -3.81
N VAL A 239 -5.81 -5.58 -4.91
CA VAL A 239 -6.42 -5.79 -6.22
C VAL A 239 -5.98 -7.15 -6.75
N ALA A 240 -6.96 -7.95 -7.20
CA ALA A 240 -6.69 -9.23 -7.83
C ALA A 240 -5.87 -9.00 -9.12
N THR A 241 -4.67 -9.54 -9.16
CA THR A 241 -3.76 -9.45 -10.32
C THR A 241 -3.23 -10.84 -10.62
N LEU A 242 -2.95 -11.13 -11.90
CA LEU A 242 -2.44 -12.44 -12.32
C LEU A 242 -0.92 -12.50 -12.15
N HIS A 243 -0.47 -13.29 -11.16
CA HIS A 243 0.94 -13.54 -10.87
C HIS A 243 1.32 -15.01 -11.10
N LEU A 244 1.39 -15.41 -12.37
CA LEU A 244 1.82 -16.73 -12.86
C LEU A 244 3.17 -17.18 -12.31
N THR A 245 4.10 -16.26 -12.04
CA THR A 245 5.44 -16.62 -11.52
C THR A 245 5.40 -17.27 -10.13
N GLN A 246 4.35 -17.04 -9.33
CA GLN A 246 4.17 -17.78 -8.07
C GLN A 246 4.00 -19.29 -8.25
N MET A 247 3.43 -19.74 -9.37
CA MET A 247 3.36 -21.17 -9.68
C MET A 247 4.75 -21.77 -9.93
N LEU A 248 5.73 -20.95 -10.33
CA LEU A 248 7.13 -21.38 -10.45
C LEU A 248 7.82 -21.41 -9.08
N TYR A 249 7.57 -20.41 -8.22
CA TYR A 249 8.12 -20.34 -6.86
C TYR A 249 7.64 -21.48 -5.95
N LEU A 250 6.46 -22.04 -6.24
CA LEU A 250 5.89 -23.16 -5.52
C LEU A 250 6.80 -24.40 -5.53
N TRP A 251 7.48 -24.69 -6.65
CA TRP A 251 8.25 -25.93 -6.78
C TRP A 251 9.49 -25.99 -5.87
N PRO A 252 10.39 -24.97 -5.85
CA PRO A 252 11.49 -24.95 -4.91
C PRO A 252 11.01 -24.87 -3.46
N PHE A 253 9.88 -24.21 -3.20
CA PHE A 253 9.30 -24.17 -1.86
C PHE A 253 8.92 -25.57 -1.37
N MET A 254 8.17 -26.33 -2.16
CA MET A 254 7.81 -27.72 -1.82
C MET A 254 9.05 -28.62 -1.73
N ALA A 255 9.99 -28.47 -2.67
CA ALA A 255 11.23 -29.23 -2.67
C ALA A 255 12.07 -28.99 -1.39
N PHE A 256 12.12 -27.76 -0.91
CA PHE A 256 12.83 -27.39 0.32
C PHE A 256 12.11 -27.92 1.56
N PHE A 257 10.82 -27.66 1.73
CA PHE A 257 10.10 -28.04 2.96
C PHE A 257 9.85 -29.54 3.10
N SER A 258 9.86 -30.29 1.99
CA SER A 258 9.73 -31.75 1.99
C SER A 258 11.03 -32.45 1.60
N PHE A 259 12.20 -31.78 1.71
CA PHE A 259 13.52 -32.30 1.27
C PHE A 259 13.80 -33.78 1.59
N PRO A 260 13.56 -34.28 2.81
CA PRO A 260 13.82 -35.69 3.15
C PRO A 260 13.00 -36.70 2.34
N LEU A 261 11.81 -36.32 1.88
CA LEU A 261 10.95 -37.18 1.08
C LEU A 261 11.49 -37.38 -0.34
N PHE A 262 12.25 -36.42 -0.87
CA PHE A 262 12.82 -36.49 -2.22
C PHE A 262 14.21 -37.13 -2.25
N LEU A 263 14.90 -37.29 -1.11
CA LEU A 263 16.27 -37.80 -1.06
C LEU A 263 16.46 -39.13 -1.81
N PRO A 264 15.55 -40.13 -1.71
CA PRO A 264 15.65 -41.36 -2.50
C PRO A 264 15.50 -41.11 -4.01
N THR A 265 14.64 -40.16 -4.41
CA THR A 265 14.43 -39.78 -5.80
C THR A 265 15.65 -39.06 -6.38
N VAL A 266 16.26 -38.15 -5.62
CA VAL A 266 17.50 -37.45 -5.96
C VAL A 266 18.64 -38.45 -6.14
N VAL A 267 18.82 -39.38 -5.19
CA VAL A 267 19.84 -40.44 -5.28
C VAL A 267 19.59 -41.35 -6.50
N SER A 268 18.33 -41.71 -6.78
CA SER A 268 17.99 -42.53 -7.96
C SER A 268 18.18 -41.82 -9.30
N ALA A 269 18.18 -40.47 -9.31
CA ALA A 269 18.37 -39.68 -10.51
C ALA A 269 19.84 -39.63 -10.98
N PHE A 270 20.79 -39.99 -10.10
CA PHE A 270 22.20 -40.20 -10.46
C PHE A 270 22.47 -41.55 -11.14
N SER A 271 21.44 -42.39 -11.31
CA SER A 271 21.55 -43.60 -12.14
C SER A 271 21.43 -43.24 -13.63
N PRO A 272 22.40 -43.62 -14.48
CA PRO A 272 22.44 -43.23 -15.89
C PRO A 272 21.33 -43.96 -16.65
N THR A 273 20.18 -43.30 -16.79
CA THR A 273 19.10 -43.74 -17.67
C THR A 273 18.92 -42.70 -18.76
N VAL A 274 18.96 -43.14 -20.03
CA VAL A 274 18.79 -42.25 -21.18
C VAL A 274 17.37 -41.67 -21.14
N PRO A 275 17.19 -40.34 -21.11
CA PRO A 275 15.87 -39.74 -21.12
C PRO A 275 15.16 -40.07 -22.44
N ARG A 276 13.88 -40.45 -22.37
CA ARG A 276 13.06 -40.67 -23.57
C ARG A 276 12.95 -39.36 -24.36
N ALA A 277 12.84 -39.44 -25.69
CA ALA A 277 12.71 -38.26 -26.56
C ALA A 277 11.54 -37.35 -26.16
N SER A 278 10.43 -37.94 -25.67
CA SER A 278 9.31 -37.19 -25.11
C SER A 278 9.70 -36.36 -23.89
N THR A 279 10.54 -36.89 -22.99
CA THR A 279 11.04 -36.18 -21.80
C THR A 279 11.90 -34.96 -22.14
N LEU A 280 12.70 -35.05 -23.21
CA LEU A 280 13.52 -33.93 -23.70
C LEU A 280 12.64 -32.82 -24.32
N ALA A 281 11.62 -33.20 -25.10
CA ALA A 281 10.64 -32.24 -25.62
C ALA A 281 9.88 -31.52 -24.48
N TRP A 282 9.51 -32.24 -23.41
CA TRP A 282 8.90 -31.67 -22.21
C TRP A 282 9.81 -30.68 -21.48
N ALA A 283 11.09 -31.02 -21.34
CA ALA A 283 12.06 -30.13 -20.71
C ALA A 283 12.22 -28.83 -21.51
N LEU A 284 12.31 -28.91 -22.84
CA LEU A 284 12.42 -27.73 -23.70
C LEU A 284 11.18 -26.83 -23.64
N LEU A 285 9.98 -27.41 -23.67
CA LEU A 285 8.74 -26.65 -23.54
C LEU A 285 8.61 -26.01 -22.16
N ALA A 286 8.96 -26.73 -21.09
CA ALA A 286 8.95 -26.20 -19.73
C ALA A 286 9.95 -25.05 -19.55
N VAL A 287 11.13 -25.13 -20.19
CA VAL A 287 12.11 -24.04 -20.23
C VAL A 287 11.56 -22.83 -20.95
N ALA A 288 11.02 -23.00 -22.17
CA ALA A 288 10.46 -21.90 -22.95
C ALA A 288 9.31 -21.19 -22.20
N LEU A 289 8.39 -21.97 -21.61
CA LEU A 289 7.27 -21.44 -20.82
C LEU A 289 7.77 -20.71 -19.56
N SER A 290 8.71 -21.31 -18.81
CA SER A 290 9.25 -20.71 -17.59
C SER A 290 9.99 -19.41 -17.88
N LEU A 291 10.79 -19.36 -18.95
CA LEU A 291 11.47 -18.15 -19.38
C LEU A 291 10.49 -17.06 -19.81
N GLY A 292 9.43 -17.42 -20.54
CA GLY A 292 8.35 -16.50 -20.91
C GLY A 292 7.63 -15.93 -19.68
N ILE A 293 7.24 -16.78 -18.73
CA ILE A 293 6.60 -16.36 -17.47
C ILE A 293 7.53 -15.44 -16.67
N VAL A 294 8.81 -15.81 -16.51
CA VAL A 294 9.80 -14.97 -15.79
C VAL A 294 10.04 -13.64 -16.52
N HIS A 295 10.03 -13.62 -17.86
CA HIS A 295 10.25 -12.40 -18.62
C HIS A 295 9.07 -11.42 -18.49
N PHE A 296 7.84 -11.90 -18.72
CA PHE A 296 6.65 -11.05 -18.83
C PHE A 296 5.86 -10.90 -17.52
N ASN A 297 6.05 -11.78 -16.54
CA ASN A 297 5.18 -11.86 -15.36
C ASN A 297 5.92 -12.02 -14.02
N THR A 298 7.23 -11.70 -13.95
CA THR A 298 7.89 -11.53 -12.64
C THR A 298 7.38 -10.24 -11.99
N LEU A 299 6.32 -10.34 -11.19
CA LEU A 299 5.78 -9.19 -10.47
C LEU A 299 6.51 -9.03 -9.13
N ILE A 300 7.07 -7.85 -8.93
CA ILE A 300 7.71 -7.48 -7.68
C ILE A 300 6.72 -6.59 -6.95
N HIS A 301 6.01 -7.17 -5.98
CA HIS A 301 5.04 -6.40 -5.22
C HIS A 301 5.74 -5.31 -4.40
N PRO A 302 5.16 -4.10 -4.32
CA PRO A 302 5.72 -3.01 -3.56
C PRO A 302 6.14 -3.32 -2.13
N PHE A 303 5.34 -4.10 -1.41
CA PHE A 303 5.64 -4.51 -0.03
C PHE A 303 6.75 -5.55 0.06
N THR A 304 6.96 -6.39 -0.95
CA THR A 304 8.03 -7.40 -0.93
C THR A 304 9.42 -6.76 -0.82
N LEU A 305 9.62 -5.56 -1.36
CA LEU A 305 10.89 -4.83 -1.25
C LEU A 305 10.91 -3.73 -0.20
N ALA A 306 9.76 -3.33 0.32
CA ALA A 306 9.65 -2.29 1.35
C ALA A 306 9.62 -2.87 2.77
N ASP A 307 9.31 -4.17 2.90
CA ASP A 307 9.04 -4.79 4.19
C ASP A 307 10.06 -5.89 4.53
N ASN A 308 11.06 -5.53 5.34
CA ASN A 308 12.08 -6.45 5.84
C ASN A 308 11.54 -7.47 6.88
N ARG A 309 10.24 -7.41 7.20
CA ARG A 309 9.55 -8.38 8.05
C ARG A 309 9.25 -9.70 7.34
N HIS A 310 9.29 -9.70 6.00
CA HIS A 310 9.07 -10.88 5.17
C HIS A 310 10.40 -11.48 4.69
N TYR A 311 10.61 -12.79 4.84
CA TYR A 311 11.85 -13.44 4.37
C TYR A 311 12.08 -13.27 2.85
N MET A 312 11.01 -13.14 2.06
CA MET A 312 11.07 -12.86 0.61
C MET A 312 11.75 -11.52 0.29
N PHE A 313 11.69 -10.53 1.17
CA PHE A 313 12.46 -9.29 1.02
C PHE A 313 13.94 -9.58 0.84
N TYR A 314 14.49 -10.48 1.64
CA TYR A 314 15.91 -10.82 1.59
C TYR A 314 16.26 -11.59 0.32
N VAL A 315 15.39 -12.50 -0.13
CA VAL A 315 15.58 -13.27 -1.38
C VAL A 315 15.53 -12.36 -2.61
N PHE A 316 14.58 -11.42 -2.66
CA PHE A 316 14.53 -10.49 -3.79
C PHE A 316 15.67 -9.48 -3.74
N ARG A 317 15.92 -8.85 -2.59
CA ARG A 317 16.94 -7.81 -2.43
C ARG A 317 18.36 -8.32 -2.66
N TYR A 318 18.73 -9.47 -2.08
CA TYR A 318 20.13 -9.92 -2.07
C TYR A 318 20.48 -10.94 -3.16
N THR A 319 19.49 -11.56 -3.79
CA THR A 319 19.69 -12.57 -4.84
C THR A 319 19.08 -12.16 -6.17
N ILE A 320 17.74 -12.09 -6.28
CA ILE A 320 17.06 -11.92 -7.58
C ILE A 320 17.36 -10.57 -8.23
N LEU A 321 17.38 -9.48 -7.45
CA LEU A 321 17.58 -8.12 -7.95
C LEU A 321 19.05 -7.71 -8.05
N ARG A 322 19.99 -8.60 -7.70
CA ARG A 322 21.42 -8.30 -7.79
C ARG A 322 21.88 -8.09 -9.24
N HIS A 323 21.24 -8.77 -10.20
CA HIS A 323 21.49 -8.58 -11.63
C HIS A 323 20.24 -8.98 -12.44
N PRO A 324 19.85 -8.23 -13.49
CA PRO A 324 18.63 -8.49 -14.26
C PRO A 324 18.54 -9.88 -14.89
N LEU A 325 19.68 -10.54 -15.13
CA LEU A 325 19.74 -11.89 -15.70
C LEU A 325 19.55 -13.01 -14.66
N ILE A 326 19.74 -12.75 -13.36
CA ILE A 326 19.70 -13.80 -12.32
C ILE A 326 18.31 -14.44 -12.24
N LYS A 327 17.23 -13.68 -12.47
CA LYS A 327 15.87 -14.24 -12.48
C LYS A 327 15.68 -15.38 -13.48
N TYR A 328 16.38 -15.34 -14.63
CA TYR A 328 16.33 -16.41 -15.63
C TYR A 328 17.16 -17.64 -15.22
N ALA A 329 18.21 -17.45 -14.42
CA ALA A 329 19.03 -18.54 -13.90
C ALA A 329 18.25 -19.47 -12.93
N PHE A 330 17.10 -19.01 -12.40
CA PHE A 330 16.21 -19.83 -11.58
C PHE A 330 15.25 -20.71 -12.40
N ALA A 331 15.08 -20.48 -13.71
CA ALA A 331 14.17 -21.29 -14.53
C ALA A 331 14.53 -22.79 -14.53
N PRO A 332 15.80 -23.21 -14.68
CA PRO A 332 16.19 -24.62 -14.52
C PRO A 332 15.88 -25.16 -13.11
N VAL A 333 16.04 -24.34 -12.07
CA VAL A 333 15.74 -24.73 -10.68
C VAL A 333 14.26 -25.00 -10.50
N TYR A 334 13.37 -24.13 -11.02
CA TYR A 334 11.92 -24.35 -10.96
C TYR A 334 11.52 -25.67 -11.62
N ILE A 335 12.07 -25.96 -12.80
CA ILE A 335 11.72 -27.14 -13.59
C ILE A 335 12.25 -28.42 -12.92
N LEU A 336 13.50 -28.41 -12.46
CA LEU A 336 14.08 -29.56 -11.75
C LEU A 336 13.32 -29.85 -10.46
N CYS A 337 13.06 -28.83 -9.63
CA CYS A 337 12.26 -28.99 -8.42
C CYS A 337 10.86 -29.53 -8.74
N GLY A 338 10.19 -29.02 -9.78
CA GLY A 338 8.86 -29.50 -10.17
C GLY A 338 8.88 -30.97 -10.59
N TRP A 339 9.88 -31.36 -11.38
CA TRP A 339 10.08 -32.75 -11.79
C TRP A 339 10.34 -33.69 -10.62
N PHE A 340 11.19 -33.29 -9.66
CA PHE A 340 11.46 -34.07 -8.45
C PHE A 340 10.22 -34.20 -7.56
N VAL A 341 9.47 -33.12 -7.39
CA VAL A 341 8.23 -33.12 -6.58
C VAL A 341 7.20 -34.05 -7.20
N LEU A 342 6.92 -33.93 -8.50
CA LEU A 342 5.98 -34.78 -9.19
C LEU A 342 6.39 -36.25 -9.13
N ARG A 343 7.67 -36.58 -9.32
CA ARG A 343 8.17 -37.97 -9.20
C ARG A 343 8.07 -38.56 -7.79
N ALA A 344 8.27 -37.75 -6.76
CA ALA A 344 8.13 -38.21 -5.39
C ALA A 344 6.68 -38.45 -4.99
N LEU A 345 5.72 -37.73 -5.58
CA LEU A 345 4.29 -38.04 -5.46
C LEU A 345 3.91 -39.39 -6.11
N CYS A 346 4.75 -39.92 -7.03
CA CYS A 346 4.57 -41.25 -7.64
C CYS A 346 5.26 -42.38 -6.83
N ARG A 347 6.48 -42.14 -6.32
CA ARG A 347 7.35 -43.18 -5.75
C ARG A 347 7.16 -43.37 -4.24
N SER A 348 6.02 -43.91 -3.87
CA SER A 348 5.77 -44.49 -2.55
C SER A 348 6.03 -46.00 -2.52
N GLN A 349 7.17 -46.46 -3.05
CA GLN A 349 7.66 -47.83 -2.79
C GLN A 349 9.08 -47.82 -2.21
N PRO A 350 9.41 -48.72 -1.27
CA PRO A 350 10.77 -48.90 -0.79
C PRO A 350 11.62 -49.58 -1.87
N ALA A 351 12.81 -49.03 -2.12
CA ALA A 351 13.85 -49.76 -2.84
C ALA A 351 14.25 -50.96 -1.97
N SER A 352 13.86 -52.17 -2.34
CA SER A 352 14.46 -53.38 -1.78
C SER A 352 15.92 -53.42 -2.20
N PHE A 353 16.81 -53.12 -1.27
CA PHE A 353 18.24 -53.32 -1.41
C PHE A 353 18.50 -54.80 -1.69
N GLY A 354 19.33 -55.07 -2.70
CA GLY A 354 19.50 -56.39 -3.29
C GLY A 354 19.93 -57.46 -2.29
N THR A 355 19.23 -58.58 -2.34
CA THR A 355 19.80 -59.89 -2.02
C THR A 355 19.65 -60.77 -3.25
N THR A 356 20.80 -61.17 -3.78
CA THR A 356 21.01 -62.20 -4.79
C THR A 356 20.07 -63.40 -4.58
N THR A 357 19.20 -63.68 -5.54
CA THR A 357 18.43 -64.92 -5.58
C THR A 357 18.98 -65.88 -6.64
N SER A 358 19.30 -67.09 -6.17
CA SER A 358 19.73 -68.26 -6.94
C SER A 358 18.58 -68.83 -7.80
N PRO A 359 18.86 -69.56 -8.90
CA PRO A 359 17.87 -69.99 -9.90
C PRO A 359 16.87 -71.08 -9.46
N GLN A 360 16.69 -71.35 -8.16
CA GLN A 360 15.85 -72.45 -7.67
C GLN A 360 14.49 -72.04 -7.06
N ASP A 361 14.23 -70.75 -6.83
CA ASP A 361 12.96 -70.29 -6.23
C ASP A 361 11.81 -70.03 -7.25
N THR A 362 12.08 -70.17 -8.54
CA THR A 362 11.09 -69.91 -9.61
C THR A 362 10.05 -71.02 -9.81
N LEU A 363 10.21 -72.20 -9.21
CA LEU A 363 9.31 -73.34 -9.44
C LEU A 363 8.29 -73.62 -8.33
N ARG A 364 8.38 -72.95 -7.16
CA ARG A 364 7.43 -73.18 -6.05
C ARG A 364 6.28 -72.18 -5.95
N ARG A 365 6.33 -71.07 -6.69
CA ARG A 365 5.30 -70.01 -6.62
C ARG A 365 4.13 -70.16 -7.61
N GLY A 366 4.14 -71.21 -8.44
CA GLY A 366 3.14 -71.42 -9.50
C GLY A 366 1.82 -72.11 -9.11
N LYS A 367 1.62 -72.52 -7.84
CA LYS A 367 0.45 -73.34 -7.47
C LYS A 367 -0.39 -72.87 -6.27
N GLN A 368 -0.13 -71.70 -5.68
CA GLN A 368 -0.91 -71.21 -4.52
C GLN A 368 -1.60 -69.85 -4.71
N SER A 369 -1.63 -69.28 -5.92
CA SER A 369 -2.31 -68.01 -6.19
C SER A 369 -3.51 -68.17 -7.12
N ARG A 370 -4.51 -68.95 -6.70
CA ARG A 370 -5.82 -68.99 -7.39
C ARG A 370 -7.05 -69.07 -6.49
N HIS A 371 -6.91 -69.05 -5.16
CA HIS A 371 -8.07 -69.24 -4.27
C HIS A 371 -8.23 -68.26 -3.09
N VAL A 372 -7.51 -67.14 -3.04
CA VAL A 372 -7.73 -66.08 -2.04
C VAL A 372 -7.76 -64.73 -2.74
N ALA A 373 -8.82 -64.49 -3.52
CA ALA A 373 -9.13 -63.20 -4.12
C ALA A 373 -10.63 -62.93 -4.02
N ARG A 374 -11.16 -63.04 -2.80
CA ARG A 374 -12.47 -62.55 -2.42
C ARG A 374 -12.45 -62.39 -0.90
N GLU A 375 -12.93 -61.24 -0.44
CA GLU A 375 -13.07 -60.81 0.96
C GLU A 375 -11.86 -60.09 1.60
N GLY A 376 -12.11 -58.82 1.94
CA GLY A 376 -11.46 -58.13 3.05
C GLY A 376 -10.08 -57.52 2.78
N GLN A 377 -10.05 -56.32 2.20
CA GLN A 377 -9.22 -55.15 2.59
C GLN A 377 -9.07 -54.19 1.41
N GLY A 378 -9.90 -53.15 1.37
CA GLY A 378 -9.59 -51.92 0.64
C GLY A 378 -8.44 -51.19 1.33
N LYS A 379 -7.22 -51.70 1.16
CA LYS A 379 -5.98 -51.01 1.53
C LYS A 379 -5.67 -50.04 0.40
N LEU A 380 -5.90 -48.75 0.64
CA LEU A 380 -5.45 -47.63 -0.19
C LEU A 380 -3.91 -47.71 -0.30
N SER A 381 -3.37 -48.38 -1.31
CA SER A 381 -1.97 -48.21 -1.71
C SER A 381 -1.84 -46.85 -2.40
N GLY A 382 -0.89 -46.03 -1.93
CA GLY A 382 -0.74 -44.63 -2.32
C GLY A 382 -0.16 -44.45 -3.72
N GLU A 383 -1.02 -44.42 -4.73
CA GLU A 383 -0.69 -44.07 -6.11
C GLU A 383 -1.50 -42.83 -6.53
N THR A 384 -0.80 -41.74 -6.90
CA THR A 384 -1.41 -40.44 -7.21
C THR A 384 -1.87 -40.38 -8.66
N LYS A 385 -3.17 -40.15 -8.89
CA LYS A 385 -3.77 -40.05 -10.24
C LYS A 385 -3.75 -38.63 -10.81
N THR A 386 -3.93 -38.52 -12.13
CA THR A 386 -3.93 -37.25 -12.87
C THR A 386 -5.00 -36.28 -12.37
N SER A 387 -6.18 -36.77 -12.02
CA SER A 387 -7.31 -35.99 -11.49
C SER A 387 -6.95 -35.25 -10.20
N PHE A 388 -6.27 -35.93 -9.27
CA PHE A 388 -5.80 -35.32 -8.02
C PHE A 388 -4.83 -34.18 -8.30
N ALA A 389 -3.81 -34.42 -9.12
CA ALA A 389 -2.80 -33.42 -9.45
C ALA A 389 -3.41 -32.20 -10.17
N LEU A 390 -4.33 -32.43 -11.09
CA LEU A 390 -5.06 -31.38 -11.81
C LEU A 390 -5.88 -30.51 -10.85
N ILE A 391 -6.71 -31.12 -9.99
CA ILE A 391 -7.58 -30.41 -9.05
C ILE A 391 -6.76 -29.67 -7.98
N TRP A 392 -5.67 -30.30 -7.51
CA TRP A 392 -4.72 -29.69 -6.58
C TRP A 392 -4.01 -28.48 -7.19
N LEU A 393 -3.50 -28.59 -8.42
CA LEU A 393 -2.87 -27.47 -9.13
C LEU A 393 -3.87 -26.36 -9.43
N LEU A 394 -5.12 -26.69 -9.78
CA LEU A 394 -6.18 -25.70 -10.01
C LEU A 394 -6.51 -24.92 -8.73
N ALA A 395 -6.72 -25.61 -7.60
CA ALA A 395 -7.00 -24.95 -6.32
C ALA A 395 -5.81 -24.10 -5.83
N THR A 396 -4.58 -24.58 -6.06
CA THR A 396 -3.35 -23.84 -5.76
C THR A 396 -3.20 -22.62 -6.68
N ALA A 397 -3.46 -22.76 -7.98
CA ALA A 397 -3.43 -21.68 -8.96
C ALA A 397 -4.45 -20.59 -8.62
N LEU A 398 -5.69 -20.96 -8.30
CA LEU A 398 -6.71 -20.01 -7.86
C LEU A 398 -6.32 -19.30 -6.55
N SER A 399 -5.58 -19.97 -5.67
CA SER A 399 -5.13 -19.38 -4.40
C SER A 399 -3.93 -18.44 -4.54
N LEU A 400 -2.99 -18.77 -5.43
CA LEU A 400 -1.72 -18.07 -5.58
C LEU A 400 -1.81 -17.01 -6.69
N ILE A 401 -2.24 -17.39 -7.89
CA ILE A 401 -2.15 -16.54 -9.07
C ILE A 401 -2.93 -15.23 -8.89
N THR A 402 -4.03 -15.21 -8.14
CA THR A 402 -4.86 -14.01 -7.97
C THR A 402 -4.35 -13.02 -6.92
N ALA A 403 -3.23 -13.32 -6.25
CA ALA A 403 -2.68 -12.49 -5.18
C ALA A 403 -1.29 -11.93 -5.55
N PRO A 404 -1.07 -10.61 -5.49
CA PRO A 404 0.19 -10.02 -5.91
C PRO A 404 1.35 -10.25 -4.93
N LEU A 405 1.09 -10.54 -3.64
CA LEU A 405 2.17 -10.80 -2.67
C LEU A 405 2.76 -12.20 -2.87
N VAL A 406 4.09 -12.27 -2.95
CA VAL A 406 4.83 -13.55 -3.01
C VAL A 406 4.64 -14.31 -1.70
N GLU A 407 3.69 -15.25 -1.72
CA GLU A 407 3.36 -16.05 -0.56
C GLU A 407 3.20 -17.49 -1.02
N PRO A 408 4.26 -18.31 -0.97
CA PRO A 408 4.09 -19.74 -1.17
C PRO A 408 3.27 -20.26 0.00
N ARG A 409 1.98 -20.40 -0.23
CA ARG A 409 0.99 -20.82 0.75
C ARG A 409 0.40 -22.14 0.26
N HIS A 410 0.32 -23.08 1.20
CA HIS A 410 -0.24 -24.43 1.07
C HIS A 410 0.72 -25.50 0.56
N GLY A 411 0.69 -26.65 1.25
CA GLY A 411 1.21 -27.93 0.77
C GLY A 411 2.52 -28.41 1.42
N SER A 412 2.45 -28.89 2.65
CA SER A 412 3.37 -29.97 3.05
C SER A 412 2.83 -31.28 2.46
N ILE A 413 3.69 -32.07 1.83
CA ILE A 413 3.35 -33.38 1.24
C ILE A 413 2.90 -34.38 2.34
N ALA A 414 3.12 -34.05 3.61
CA ALA A 414 2.75 -34.80 4.81
C ALA A 414 1.31 -35.38 4.88
N GLY A 415 0.36 -34.88 4.08
CA GLY A 415 -1.00 -35.46 3.98
C GLY A 415 -1.11 -36.71 3.11
N LEU A 416 -0.06 -37.09 2.37
CA LEU A 416 -0.09 -38.15 1.35
C LEU A 416 0.65 -39.39 1.83
N SER A 417 -0.04 -40.25 2.59
CA SER A 417 0.27 -41.67 2.83
C SER A 417 1.77 -42.03 2.79
N VAL A 418 2.57 -41.41 3.66
CA VAL A 418 4.00 -41.67 3.73
C VAL A 418 4.27 -42.71 4.82
N GLU A 419 5.08 -43.71 4.50
CA GLU A 419 5.61 -44.71 5.43
C GLU A 419 6.13 -44.04 6.73
N ARG A 420 5.86 -44.64 7.90
CA ARG A 420 6.06 -44.03 9.23
C ARG A 420 7.46 -43.41 9.41
N THR A 421 8.50 -44.00 8.83
CA THR A 421 9.90 -43.53 8.89
C THR A 421 10.15 -42.24 8.10
N ARG A 422 9.56 -42.08 6.92
CA ARG A 422 9.69 -40.88 6.08
C ARG A 422 8.95 -39.69 6.69
N LEU A 423 7.80 -39.94 7.33
CA LEU A 423 7.06 -38.92 8.07
C LEU A 423 7.88 -38.37 9.26
N TRP A 424 8.63 -39.22 9.96
CA TRP A 424 9.57 -38.77 11.00
C TRP A 424 10.70 -37.92 10.42
N GLY A 425 11.25 -38.31 9.26
CA GLY A 425 12.27 -37.52 8.56
C GLY A 425 11.78 -36.13 8.15
N GLU A 426 10.59 -36.04 7.55
CA GLU A 426 9.96 -34.75 7.19
C GLU A 426 9.65 -33.91 8.44
N THR A 427 9.14 -34.54 9.50
CA THR A 427 8.84 -33.85 10.77
C THR A 427 10.10 -33.29 11.42
N LEU A 428 11.19 -34.07 11.46
CA LEU A 428 12.49 -33.62 11.99
C LEU A 428 13.09 -32.48 11.16
N TRP A 429 12.98 -32.56 9.84
CA TRP A 429 13.43 -31.49 8.94
C TRP A 429 12.61 -30.21 9.13
N PHE A 430 11.28 -30.32 9.19
CA PHE A 430 10.42 -29.19 9.45
C PHE A 430 10.74 -28.55 10.82
N LEU A 431 10.96 -29.37 11.85
CA LEU A 431 11.39 -28.90 13.16
C LEU A 431 12.76 -28.18 13.09
N ALA A 432 13.73 -28.74 12.36
CA ALA A 432 15.04 -28.13 12.17
C ALA A 432 14.96 -26.76 11.46
N VAL A 433 14.15 -26.65 10.41
CA VAL A 433 13.90 -25.38 9.70
C VAL A 433 13.26 -24.35 10.64
N ASN A 434 12.26 -24.76 11.43
CA ASN A 434 11.63 -23.86 12.40
C ASN A 434 12.62 -23.43 13.49
N VAL A 435 13.39 -24.35 14.08
CA VAL A 435 14.42 -24.02 15.08
C VAL A 435 15.46 -23.07 14.51
N GLY A 436 15.93 -23.30 13.27
CA GLY A 436 16.85 -22.38 12.59
C GLY A 436 16.24 -20.99 12.36
N THR A 437 14.98 -20.93 11.94
CA THR A 437 14.26 -19.67 11.74
C THR A 437 14.10 -18.92 13.07
N CYS A 438 13.71 -19.61 14.13
CA CYS A 438 13.60 -19.10 15.49
C CYS A 438 14.93 -18.58 16.03
N ALA A 439 16.02 -19.32 15.80
CA ALA A 439 17.37 -18.91 16.22
C ALA A 439 17.83 -17.64 15.48
N VAL A 440 17.56 -17.54 14.18
CA VAL A 440 17.85 -16.33 13.40
C VAL A 440 16.99 -15.15 13.88
N PHE A 441 15.70 -15.36 14.12
CA PHE A 441 14.78 -14.33 14.64
C PHE A 441 15.22 -13.79 16.01
N LEU A 442 15.53 -14.67 16.97
CA LEU A 442 15.91 -14.26 18.33
C LEU A 442 17.38 -13.81 18.44
N GLY A 443 18.29 -14.37 17.63
CA GLY A 443 19.73 -14.23 17.79
C GLY A 443 20.42 -13.30 16.80
N LYS A 444 19.88 -13.09 15.59
CA LYS A 444 20.57 -12.36 14.53
C LYS A 444 20.16 -10.88 14.50
N LYS A 445 20.98 -10.07 15.13
CA LYS A 445 20.96 -8.60 15.03
C LYS A 445 21.80 -8.14 13.84
N PHE A 446 21.39 -7.07 13.17
CA PHE A 446 22.16 -6.43 12.12
C PHE A 446 21.82 -4.95 12.04
N GLU A 447 22.74 -4.15 11.50
CA GLU A 447 22.55 -2.72 11.26
C GLU A 447 22.57 -2.46 9.76
N TRP A 448 21.73 -1.54 9.30
CA TRP A 448 21.81 -1.07 7.92
C TRP A 448 22.94 -0.05 7.81
N ALA A 449 23.74 -0.13 6.74
CA ALA A 449 24.74 0.90 6.45
C ALA A 449 24.12 2.31 6.30
N SER A 450 22.83 2.38 5.93
CA SER A 450 22.04 3.60 5.86
C SER A 450 21.48 4.08 7.20
N GLU A 451 21.47 3.25 8.24
CA GLU A 451 20.99 3.58 9.60
C GLU A 451 21.99 3.10 10.66
N PRO A 452 23.22 3.66 10.70
CA PRO A 452 24.22 3.26 11.68
C PRO A 452 23.73 3.51 13.11
N GLY A 453 23.89 2.52 14.00
CA GLY A 453 23.44 2.59 15.38
C GLY A 453 21.98 2.15 15.63
N LYS A 454 21.18 1.89 14.58
CA LYS A 454 19.85 1.26 14.71
C LYS A 454 19.95 -0.23 14.50
N VAL A 455 20.05 -0.97 15.60
CA VAL A 455 20.10 -2.43 15.58
C VAL A 455 18.73 -2.98 15.23
N GLN A 456 18.63 -3.70 14.11
CA GLN A 456 17.42 -4.41 13.68
C GLN A 456 17.63 -5.92 13.81
N ARG A 457 16.56 -6.72 13.73
CA ARG A 457 16.67 -8.18 13.65
C ARG A 457 15.99 -8.71 12.40
N PHE A 458 16.35 -9.94 12.06
CA PHE A 458 15.70 -10.63 10.96
C PHE A 458 14.20 -10.80 11.25
N MET A 459 13.35 -10.28 10.36
CA MET A 459 11.88 -10.24 10.50
C MET A 459 11.34 -9.41 11.68
N TRP A 460 12.12 -8.47 12.22
CA TRP A 460 11.68 -7.58 13.30
C TRP A 460 12.36 -6.20 13.26
N LEU A 461 11.56 -5.17 13.46
CA LEU A 461 12.02 -3.79 13.59
C LEU A 461 12.00 -3.40 15.07
N GLU A 462 13.14 -3.02 15.62
CA GLU A 462 13.22 -2.43 16.96
C GLU A 462 12.79 -0.96 16.83
N THR A 463 11.47 -0.72 16.81
CA THR A 463 10.94 0.64 16.98
C THR A 463 11.05 0.99 18.45
N GLU A 464 11.83 2.03 18.78
CA GLU A 464 11.71 2.73 20.06
C GLU A 464 10.26 3.19 20.22
N LEU A 465 9.46 2.38 20.91
CA LEU A 465 8.20 2.79 21.50
C LEU A 465 8.53 3.48 22.82
N GLU A 466 8.95 4.74 22.75
CA GLU A 466 8.71 5.67 23.86
C GLU A 466 7.22 6.02 23.90
N VAL A 467 6.41 5.05 24.31
CA VAL A 467 5.07 5.28 24.85
C VAL A 467 5.19 5.14 26.36
N ARG A 468 5.78 6.15 27.02
CA ARG A 468 5.77 6.29 28.48
C ARG A 468 5.74 7.76 28.92
N ASN A 469 4.57 8.40 28.84
CA ASN A 469 3.92 9.17 29.94
C ASN A 469 2.76 10.04 29.38
N PRO A 470 1.50 9.86 29.80
CA PRO A 470 0.39 10.72 29.37
C PRO A 470 0.19 11.97 30.25
N ARG A 471 1.26 12.56 30.82
CA ARG A 471 1.14 13.78 31.65
C ARG A 471 2.34 14.71 31.49
N ARG A 472 2.18 15.66 30.57
CA ARG A 472 2.75 17.03 30.50
C ARG A 472 2.93 17.40 29.03
N TYR A 473 2.75 18.69 28.75
CA TYR A 473 2.78 19.37 27.44
C TYR A 473 1.42 19.41 26.71
N LEU A 474 0.52 20.21 27.27
CA LEU A 474 -0.32 21.10 26.47
C LEU A 474 0.55 22.32 26.12
N ALA A 475 1.11 22.31 24.92
CA ALA A 475 1.56 23.51 24.23
C ALA A 475 1.40 23.24 22.72
N SER A 476 0.78 24.21 22.05
CA SER A 476 0.39 24.24 20.65
C SER A 476 1.52 23.83 19.68
N PRO A 477 1.24 23.02 18.63
CA PRO A 477 2.21 22.70 17.59
C PRO A 477 2.07 23.70 16.43
N LEU A 478 2.86 24.79 16.40
CA LEU A 478 3.00 25.69 15.23
C LEU A 478 4.11 26.72 15.46
N GLN A 479 5.35 26.25 15.66
CA GLN A 479 6.49 27.13 15.89
C GLN A 479 7.69 26.60 15.11
N SER A 480 7.78 26.90 13.81
CA SER A 480 8.97 26.50 13.03
C SER A 480 9.19 27.15 11.64
N ILE A 481 8.38 28.07 11.10
CA ILE A 481 8.63 28.46 9.68
C ILE A 481 9.11 29.91 9.51
N ALA A 482 8.93 30.82 10.47
CA ALA A 482 9.43 32.19 10.33
C ALA A 482 10.58 32.59 11.28
N GLY A 483 10.80 31.84 12.37
CA GLY A 483 12.00 31.96 13.21
C GLY A 483 13.31 31.62 12.48
N GLU A 484 13.23 30.92 11.34
CA GLU A 484 14.39 30.53 10.54
C GLU A 484 14.84 31.58 9.52
N LEU A 485 14.01 32.59 9.20
CA LEU A 485 14.43 33.61 8.22
C LEU A 485 15.54 34.52 8.74
N ALA A 486 15.79 34.59 10.06
CA ALA A 486 16.87 35.43 10.57
C ALA A 486 17.53 35.07 11.92
N ALA A 487 17.20 33.94 12.55
CA ALA A 487 18.03 33.47 13.67
C ALA A 487 19.35 32.78 13.22
N ARG A 488 19.58 32.55 11.92
CA ARG A 488 20.65 31.63 11.46
C ARG A 488 21.49 32.08 10.25
N LEU A 489 21.77 33.38 10.11
CA LEU A 489 22.99 33.85 9.45
C LEU A 489 24.02 34.20 10.54
N PRO A 490 24.73 33.22 11.15
CA PRO A 490 25.82 32.54 10.44
C PRO A 490 26.00 31.05 10.78
N ALA A 491 26.41 30.27 9.78
CA ALA A 491 27.17 29.02 9.90
C ALA A 491 26.62 27.93 10.84
N GLN A 492 25.58 27.21 10.42
CA GLN A 492 25.46 25.79 10.78
C GLN A 492 25.09 24.93 9.57
N ASN A 493 25.83 23.85 9.42
CA ASN A 493 25.59 22.76 8.48
C ASN A 493 24.18 22.19 8.71
N GLN A 494 23.19 22.60 7.92
CA GLN A 494 21.97 21.80 7.75
C GLN A 494 22.42 20.42 7.27
N LYS A 495 22.27 19.42 8.14
CA LYS A 495 22.72 18.06 7.85
C LYS A 495 21.81 17.48 6.78
N ALA A 496 22.35 17.30 5.57
CA ALA A 496 21.77 16.41 4.58
C ALA A 496 21.86 14.97 5.12
N MET A 497 20.91 14.58 5.97
CA MET A 497 20.73 13.19 6.35
C MET A 497 19.85 12.56 5.29
N ALA A 498 20.42 11.70 4.46
CA ALA A 498 19.66 10.91 3.50
C ALA A 498 18.77 9.93 4.28
N LEU A 499 17.58 10.37 4.69
CA LEU A 499 16.59 9.51 5.28
C LEU A 499 15.97 8.68 4.15
N THR A 500 16.08 7.37 4.29
CA THR A 500 15.37 6.45 3.40
C THR A 500 13.92 6.48 3.82
N VAL A 501 13.11 7.35 3.21
CA VAL A 501 11.64 7.30 3.37
C VAL A 501 11.18 5.90 2.99
N THR A 502 10.76 5.11 3.99
CA THR A 502 10.06 3.85 3.81
C THR A 502 8.78 4.13 3.03
N ARG A 503 8.38 3.23 2.12
CA ARG A 503 7.36 3.47 1.08
C ARG A 503 6.06 4.07 1.68
N GLY A 504 5.93 5.40 1.62
CA GLY A 504 4.76 6.16 2.02
C GLY A 504 3.68 6.16 0.94
N GLN A 505 2.54 6.79 1.24
CA GLN A 505 1.39 6.94 0.36
C GLN A 505 1.81 7.38 -1.05
N GLN A 506 1.37 6.63 -2.08
CA GLN A 506 1.56 7.01 -3.47
C GLN A 506 0.36 7.85 -3.91
N GLU A 507 0.60 9.09 -4.32
CA GLU A 507 -0.43 9.94 -4.91
C GLU A 507 -0.81 9.40 -6.29
N SER A 508 -2.08 9.53 -6.68
CA SER A 508 -2.49 9.26 -8.05
C SER A 508 -2.11 10.46 -8.92
N PRO A 509 -1.40 10.27 -10.05
CA PRO A 509 -1.16 11.36 -10.99
C PRO A 509 -2.50 11.99 -11.41
N SER A 510 -2.58 13.30 -11.32
CA SER A 510 -3.73 14.08 -11.76
C SER A 510 -3.84 13.98 -13.29
N LYS A 511 -4.81 13.18 -13.77
CA LYS A 511 -5.10 13.08 -15.21
C LYS A 511 -5.78 14.36 -15.68
N SER A 512 -5.25 15.00 -16.73
CA SER A 512 -5.72 16.26 -17.31
C SER A 512 -6.97 16.10 -18.19
N THR A 513 -8.04 15.54 -17.64
CA THR A 513 -9.31 15.36 -18.37
C THR A 513 -10.46 16.05 -17.66
N LEU A 514 -10.23 17.28 -17.20
CA LEU A 514 -11.29 18.15 -16.70
C LEU A 514 -12.00 18.81 -17.88
N PRO A 515 -13.33 18.99 -17.84
CA PRO A 515 -14.05 19.73 -18.86
C PRO A 515 -13.72 21.23 -18.74
N GLU A 516 -13.81 21.97 -19.86
CA GLU A 516 -13.67 23.44 -19.86
C GLU A 516 -14.72 24.10 -18.96
N TYR A 517 -15.91 23.51 -18.87
CA TYR A 517 -16.99 23.95 -18.00
C TYR A 517 -17.62 22.74 -17.30
N ASP A 518 -17.71 22.81 -15.98
CA ASP A 518 -18.40 21.82 -15.16
C ASP A 518 -19.68 22.43 -14.56
N PRO A 519 -20.89 21.93 -14.91
CA PRO A 519 -22.17 22.43 -14.37
C PRO A 519 -22.34 22.16 -12.86
N ALA A 520 -21.55 21.27 -12.27
CA ALA A 520 -21.56 20.97 -10.83
C ALA A 520 -20.55 21.81 -10.03
N CYS A 521 -19.62 22.50 -10.69
CA CYS A 521 -18.58 23.27 -10.01
C CYS A 521 -19.12 24.59 -9.45
N TYR A 522 -18.90 24.85 -8.15
CA TYR A 522 -19.33 26.07 -7.47
C TYR A 522 -18.63 27.36 -7.93
N LEU A 523 -17.56 27.25 -8.72
CA LEU A 523 -16.74 28.38 -9.15
C LEU A 523 -16.93 28.73 -10.64
N CYS A 524 -17.53 27.85 -11.44
CA CYS A 524 -17.79 28.13 -12.85
C CYS A 524 -18.79 29.30 -13.03
N PRO A 525 -18.72 30.06 -14.15
CA PRO A 525 -19.67 31.10 -14.48
C PRO A 525 -21.12 30.59 -14.52
N ASN A 526 -22.10 31.41 -14.14
CA ASN A 526 -23.53 31.07 -14.09
C ASN A 526 -23.95 29.92 -13.15
N ASN A 527 -23.00 29.22 -12.50
CA ASN A 527 -23.32 28.16 -11.55
C ASN A 527 -23.74 28.72 -10.19
N LYS A 528 -24.49 27.92 -9.44
CA LYS A 528 -24.78 28.22 -8.05
C LYS A 528 -23.59 27.89 -7.18
N ARG A 529 -23.27 28.77 -6.23
CA ARG A 529 -22.29 28.55 -5.16
C ARG A 529 -22.87 27.67 -4.05
N ALA A 530 -22.05 27.35 -3.05
CA ALA A 530 -22.42 26.43 -1.98
C ALA A 530 -23.59 26.95 -1.13
N GLN A 531 -23.69 28.27 -0.90
CA GLN A 531 -24.83 28.87 -0.21
C GLN A 531 -26.02 29.23 -1.12
N GLY A 532 -25.97 28.91 -2.41
CA GLY A 532 -27.08 29.05 -3.34
C GLY A 532 -27.08 30.31 -4.21
N ASP A 533 -26.22 31.29 -3.91
CA ASP A 533 -25.98 32.46 -4.76
C ASP A 533 -25.49 32.04 -6.15
N GLN A 534 -25.86 32.78 -7.19
CA GLN A 534 -25.43 32.49 -8.56
C GLN A 534 -24.18 33.30 -8.93
N ASN A 535 -23.18 32.64 -9.50
CA ASN A 535 -22.02 33.32 -10.08
C ASN A 535 -22.44 34.11 -11.33
N PRO A 536 -21.88 35.30 -11.56
CA PRO A 536 -22.08 36.03 -12.81
C PRO A 536 -21.45 35.28 -13.99
N ASP A 537 -21.81 35.68 -15.22
CA ASP A 537 -21.17 35.22 -16.45
C ASP A 537 -19.81 35.92 -16.67
N TYR A 538 -18.89 35.74 -15.72
CA TYR A 538 -17.58 36.40 -15.74
C TYR A 538 -16.69 35.85 -16.86
N LYS A 539 -15.89 36.73 -17.49
CA LYS A 539 -15.04 36.40 -18.65
C LYS A 539 -13.54 36.32 -18.35
N ASN A 540 -13.11 36.91 -17.23
CA ASN A 540 -11.73 36.92 -16.76
C ASN A 540 -11.68 36.39 -15.32
N THR A 541 -11.22 37.20 -14.38
CA THR A 541 -11.22 36.88 -12.94
C THR A 541 -12.54 37.23 -12.30
N PHE A 542 -12.97 36.46 -11.30
CA PHE A 542 -14.12 36.78 -10.46
C PHE A 542 -13.78 36.63 -8.98
N VAL A 543 -14.17 37.62 -8.19
CA VAL A 543 -13.95 37.64 -6.74
C VAL A 543 -15.27 37.75 -6.00
N PHE A 544 -15.37 37.03 -4.90
CA PHE A 544 -16.52 37.10 -3.99
C PHE A 544 -16.07 36.78 -2.56
N VAL A 545 -16.89 37.15 -1.58
CA VAL A 545 -16.68 36.80 -0.17
C VAL A 545 -16.91 35.30 0.01
N ASN A 546 -15.98 34.61 0.65
CA ASN A 546 -16.05 33.17 0.84
C ASN A 546 -17.32 32.78 1.63
N ASP A 547 -18.15 31.94 1.01
CA ASP A 547 -19.37 31.36 1.61
C ASP A 547 -19.09 30.72 2.99
N TYR A 548 -17.89 30.17 3.21
CA TYR A 548 -17.45 29.59 4.49
C TYR A 548 -16.20 30.32 5.01
N SER A 549 -16.33 31.63 5.23
CA SER A 549 -15.25 32.46 5.75
C SER A 549 -14.73 31.98 7.12
N ALA A 550 -13.40 31.81 7.23
CA ALA A 550 -12.71 31.40 8.46
C ALA A 550 -12.67 32.52 9.51
N VAL A 551 -12.57 33.77 9.05
CA VAL A 551 -12.71 34.99 9.86
C VAL A 551 -13.85 35.85 9.32
N LYS A 552 -14.58 36.51 10.21
CA LYS A 552 -15.73 37.37 9.87
C LYS A 552 -15.53 38.77 10.43
N GLU A 553 -16.19 39.74 9.81
CA GLU A 553 -16.11 41.15 10.26
C GLU A 553 -16.75 41.35 11.64
N SER A 554 -17.80 40.58 11.90
CA SER A 554 -18.48 40.53 13.19
C SER A 554 -18.41 39.11 13.75
N GLN A 555 -17.96 39.01 14.99
CA GLN A 555 -17.94 37.78 15.78
C GLN A 555 -18.39 38.09 17.21
N ALA A 556 -18.79 37.05 17.97
CA ALA A 556 -19.12 37.21 19.38
C ALA A 556 -17.91 37.79 20.12
N GLU A 557 -18.15 38.82 20.95
CA GLU A 557 -17.08 39.42 21.74
C GLU A 557 -16.49 38.38 22.69
N TYR A 558 -15.17 38.19 22.60
CA TYR A 558 -14.41 37.42 23.58
C TYR A 558 -13.70 38.40 24.51
N HIS A 559 -14.20 38.50 25.74
CA HIS A 559 -13.57 39.27 26.81
C HIS A 559 -12.82 38.30 27.72
N ALA A 560 -11.48 38.36 27.71
CA ALA A 560 -10.70 37.63 28.68
C ALA A 560 -10.95 38.23 30.07
N GLU A 561 -11.39 37.42 31.04
CA GLU A 561 -11.46 37.83 32.45
C GLU A 561 -10.04 37.92 33.04
N ALA A 562 -9.27 38.92 32.61
CA ALA A 562 -7.91 39.12 33.10
C ALA A 562 -7.97 39.58 34.56
N LYS A 563 -7.58 38.69 35.47
CA LYS A 563 -7.19 39.05 36.84
C LYS A 563 -5.68 39.16 36.89
N GLU A 564 -5.17 40.30 37.34
CA GLU A 564 -3.75 40.45 37.71
C GLU A 564 -3.42 39.36 38.73
N ASP A 565 -2.41 38.55 38.43
CA ASP A 565 -1.92 37.39 39.21
C ASP A 565 -2.70 36.07 39.17
N ASP A 566 -3.64 35.85 38.22
CA ASP A 566 -4.21 34.51 38.02
C ASP A 566 -3.40 33.66 37.01
N LEU A 567 -3.15 32.39 37.36
CA LEU A 567 -2.44 31.42 36.52
C LEU A 567 -3.11 31.22 35.16
N SER A 568 -4.45 31.38 35.12
CA SER A 568 -5.22 31.34 33.88
C SER A 568 -4.81 32.46 32.92
N SER A 569 -4.73 33.70 33.39
CA SER A 569 -4.29 34.88 32.60
C SER A 569 -2.85 34.73 32.08
N LEU A 570 -1.99 34.00 32.80
CA LEU A 570 -0.62 33.74 32.39
C LEU A 570 -0.51 32.65 31.30
N LEU A 571 -1.26 31.56 31.42
CA LEU A 571 -1.13 30.36 30.57
C LEU A 571 -2.11 30.32 29.39
N LEU A 572 -3.28 30.94 29.51
CA LEU A 572 -4.42 30.78 28.59
C LEU A 572 -4.78 32.13 27.95
N ARG A 573 -3.91 32.63 27.08
CA ARG A 573 -4.16 33.87 26.33
C ARG A 573 -4.91 33.57 25.03
N ALA A 574 -5.97 34.31 24.79
CA ALA A 574 -6.71 34.28 23.54
C ALA A 574 -7.07 35.72 23.15
N GLU A 575 -6.92 36.03 21.87
CA GLU A 575 -7.21 37.34 21.31
C GLU A 575 -8.27 37.20 20.21
N PRO A 576 -9.30 38.08 20.20
CA PRO A 576 -10.28 38.07 19.13
C PRO A 576 -9.66 38.57 17.82
N VAL A 577 -9.83 37.81 16.73
CA VAL A 577 -9.38 38.21 15.39
C VAL A 577 -10.59 38.34 14.46
N THR A 578 -10.82 39.52 13.89
CA THR A 578 -11.86 39.75 12.87
C THR A 578 -11.23 39.98 11.51
N GLY A 579 -12.03 39.86 10.45
CA GLY A 579 -11.50 39.90 9.09
C GLY A 579 -12.50 39.59 7.98
N LYS A 580 -12.01 39.52 6.74
CA LYS A 580 -12.76 39.05 5.57
C LYS A 580 -11.98 37.99 4.81
N CYS A 581 -12.68 36.96 4.33
CA CYS A 581 -12.11 35.98 3.42
C CYS A 581 -12.72 36.14 2.04
N TYR A 582 -11.89 36.23 1.00
CA TYR A 582 -12.31 36.25 -0.40
C TYR A 582 -11.81 35.00 -1.13
N VAL A 583 -12.57 34.59 -2.14
CA VAL A 583 -12.15 33.64 -3.17
C VAL A 583 -11.99 34.40 -4.47
N LEU A 584 -10.87 34.20 -5.17
CA LEU A 584 -10.57 34.80 -6.47
C LEU A 584 -10.38 33.69 -7.50
N THR A 585 -11.27 33.58 -8.49
CA THR A 585 -11.08 32.69 -9.65
C THR A 585 -10.13 33.34 -10.65
N PHE A 586 -9.24 32.54 -11.23
CA PHE A 586 -8.21 33.03 -12.16
C PHE A 586 -8.69 33.06 -13.61
N SER A 587 -9.61 32.16 -13.99
CA SER A 587 -10.14 32.00 -15.35
C SER A 587 -11.56 31.44 -15.28
N PRO A 588 -12.44 31.73 -16.25
CA PRO A 588 -13.74 31.05 -16.35
C PRO A 588 -13.63 29.56 -16.73
N GLN A 589 -12.49 29.15 -17.29
CA GLN A 589 -12.27 27.79 -17.78
C GLN A 589 -11.79 26.88 -16.64
N HIS A 590 -12.56 25.83 -16.38
CA HIS A 590 -12.38 24.89 -15.28
C HIS A 590 -11.20 23.92 -15.45
N ASN A 591 -10.76 23.70 -16.68
CA ASN A 591 -9.68 22.77 -17.03
C ASN A 591 -8.28 23.40 -17.03
N LEU A 592 -8.17 24.70 -16.80
CA LEU A 592 -6.89 25.39 -16.78
C LEU A 592 -6.30 25.52 -15.37
N THR A 593 -4.98 25.68 -15.30
CA THR A 593 -4.22 26.06 -14.12
C THR A 593 -3.33 27.26 -14.44
N LEU A 594 -2.68 27.86 -13.43
CA LEU A 594 -1.70 28.95 -13.69
C LEU A 594 -0.58 28.54 -14.66
N ALA A 595 -0.23 27.25 -14.73
CA ALA A 595 0.77 26.73 -15.65
C ALA A 595 0.32 26.76 -17.13
N ASP A 596 -1.00 26.79 -17.37
CA ASP A 596 -1.61 26.83 -18.70
C ASP A 596 -1.88 28.27 -19.17
N LEU A 597 -1.86 29.25 -18.27
CA LEU A 597 -2.13 30.65 -18.57
C LEU A 597 -0.86 31.38 -19.02
N THR A 598 -1.01 32.21 -20.04
CA THR A 598 0.05 33.15 -20.47
C THR A 598 0.27 34.25 -19.42
N PRO A 599 1.46 34.90 -19.39
CA PRO A 599 1.69 36.04 -18.51
C PRO A 599 0.63 37.14 -18.63
N GLN A 600 0.11 37.39 -19.85
CA GLN A 600 -0.96 38.35 -20.10
C GLN A 600 -2.30 37.93 -19.52
N GLN A 601 -2.57 36.62 -19.42
CA GLN A 601 -3.77 36.09 -18.77
C GLN A 601 -3.64 36.04 -17.24
N ILE A 602 -2.42 35.95 -16.70
CA ILE A 602 -2.15 36.02 -15.25
C ILE A 602 -2.14 37.47 -14.76
N LEU A 603 -1.78 38.44 -15.60
CA LEU A 603 -1.74 39.86 -15.23
C LEU A 603 -3.05 40.38 -14.59
N PRO A 604 -4.26 40.07 -15.09
CA PRO A 604 -5.51 40.41 -14.42
C PRO A 604 -5.64 39.88 -12.99
N VAL A 605 -5.08 38.70 -12.69
CA VAL A 605 -5.04 38.14 -11.33
C VAL A 605 -4.18 39.00 -10.42
N VAL A 606 -2.98 39.37 -10.88
CA VAL A 606 -2.06 40.26 -10.15
C VAL A 606 -2.69 41.64 -9.92
N GLN A 607 -3.34 42.19 -10.94
CA GLN A 607 -4.06 43.47 -10.84
C GLN A 607 -5.21 43.41 -9.83
N MET A 608 -5.95 42.30 -9.79
CA MET A 608 -7.02 42.11 -8.81
C MET A 608 -6.48 41.99 -7.38
N TRP A 609 -5.37 41.27 -7.18
CA TRP A 609 -4.66 41.25 -5.90
C TRP A 609 -4.22 42.66 -5.46
N SER A 610 -3.61 43.44 -6.36
CA SER A 610 -3.24 44.83 -6.09
C SER A 610 -4.45 45.70 -5.75
N LYS A 611 -5.57 45.54 -6.47
CA LYS A 611 -6.82 46.32 -6.25
C LYS A 611 -7.41 46.03 -4.88
N ILE A 612 -7.49 44.75 -4.47
CA ILE A 612 -8.02 44.36 -3.16
C ILE A 612 -7.09 44.82 -2.02
N TYR A 613 -5.77 44.77 -2.23
CA TYR A 613 -4.82 45.29 -1.25
C TYR A 613 -4.96 46.80 -1.09
N ALA A 614 -5.02 47.55 -2.19
CA ALA A 614 -5.24 48.99 -2.18
C ALA A 614 -6.54 49.37 -1.46
N SER A 615 -7.64 48.61 -1.66
CA SER A 615 -8.93 48.91 -1.01
C SER A 615 -8.95 48.71 0.50
N HIS A 616 -7.96 48.00 1.07
CA HIS A 616 -7.83 47.73 2.50
C HIS A 616 -6.65 48.46 3.16
N LEU A 617 -5.83 49.14 2.37
CA LEU A 617 -4.62 49.81 2.84
C LEU A 617 -4.99 51.04 3.69
N SER A 618 -4.38 51.16 4.86
CA SER A 618 -4.63 52.27 5.79
C SER A 618 -4.24 53.61 5.15
N PRO A 619 -5.06 54.67 5.27
CA PRO A 619 -4.68 56.03 4.87
C PRO A 619 -3.41 56.56 5.54
N LYS A 620 -2.98 55.96 6.65
CA LYS A 620 -1.74 56.30 7.36
C LYS A 620 -0.50 55.65 6.74
N SER A 621 -0.66 54.62 5.92
CA SER A 621 0.45 53.92 5.30
C SER A 621 1.17 54.82 4.30
N PRO A 622 2.52 54.85 4.26
CA PRO A 622 3.26 55.57 3.22
C PRO A 622 2.97 55.03 1.81
N LEU A 623 2.48 53.79 1.70
CA LEU A 623 2.08 53.18 0.43
C LEU A 623 0.72 53.67 -0.07
N TYR A 624 -0.08 54.37 0.75
CA TYR A 624 -1.42 54.83 0.37
C TYR A 624 -1.38 55.82 -0.80
N SER A 625 -0.32 56.64 -0.88
CA SER A 625 -0.11 57.60 -1.97
C SER A 625 0.16 56.96 -3.33
N LEU A 626 0.56 55.68 -3.35
CA LEU A 626 0.89 54.93 -4.56
C LEU A 626 -0.33 54.22 -5.17
N GLN A 627 -1.51 54.37 -4.55
CA GLN A 627 -2.73 53.76 -5.07
C GLN A 627 -3.10 54.33 -6.45
N PRO A 628 -3.48 53.48 -7.42
CA PRO A 628 -4.05 53.94 -8.67
C PRO A 628 -5.31 54.80 -8.42
N ALA A 629 -5.49 55.88 -9.17
CA ALA A 629 -6.69 56.74 -9.06
C ALA A 629 -8.01 55.97 -9.31
N THR A 630 -7.95 54.83 -10.00
CA THR A 630 -9.06 53.90 -10.30
C THR A 630 -9.27 52.83 -9.22
N SER A 631 -8.43 52.77 -8.18
CA SER A 631 -8.61 51.90 -7.01
C SER A 631 -9.56 52.51 -5.97
N ALA A 632 -10.03 53.74 -6.21
CA ALA A 632 -11.03 54.39 -5.40
C ALA A 632 -12.39 53.68 -5.53
N VAL A 633 -12.81 53.07 -4.42
CA VAL A 633 -14.20 52.98 -3.96
C VAL A 633 -15.10 52.03 -4.76
N SER A 634 -15.34 50.85 -4.16
CA SER A 634 -16.51 49.98 -4.39
C SER A 634 -16.92 49.83 -5.85
N ASP A 635 -16.26 48.93 -6.56
CA ASP A 635 -16.78 48.43 -7.82
C ASP A 635 -17.92 47.44 -7.48
N PRO A 636 -19.21 47.81 -7.65
CA PRO A 636 -20.33 47.01 -7.17
C PRO A 636 -20.36 45.62 -7.84
N ASP A 637 -19.78 45.52 -9.03
CA ASP A 637 -19.77 44.30 -9.84
C ASP A 637 -18.79 43.23 -9.30
N TYR A 638 -17.87 43.58 -8.40
CA TYR A 638 -16.84 42.66 -7.88
C TYR A 638 -17.02 42.27 -6.41
N GLY A 639 -18.07 42.72 -5.71
CA GLY A 639 -18.33 42.32 -4.32
C GLY A 639 -17.23 42.70 -3.30
N VAL A 640 -16.29 43.58 -3.68
CA VAL A 640 -15.25 44.13 -2.79
C VAL A 640 -15.77 45.42 -2.19
N SER A 641 -16.33 45.33 -0.98
CA SER A 641 -16.75 46.48 -0.18
C SER A 641 -15.59 47.01 0.66
N ALA A 642 -15.63 48.33 0.94
CA ALA A 642 -14.73 48.94 1.93
C ALA A 642 -14.81 48.15 3.25
N PRO A 643 -13.68 48.00 3.96
CA PRO A 643 -13.68 47.28 5.21
C PRO A 643 -14.46 48.05 6.28
N THR A 644 -15.23 47.35 7.12
CA THR A 644 -16.00 47.98 8.21
C THR A 644 -15.10 48.47 9.35
N ALA A 645 -13.89 47.93 9.44
CA ALA A 645 -12.84 48.32 10.37
C ALA A 645 -11.47 48.20 9.69
N GLN A 646 -10.47 48.95 10.15
CA GLN A 646 -9.12 48.82 9.61
C GLN A 646 -8.53 47.45 9.97
N TYR A 647 -8.01 46.74 8.98
CA TYR A 647 -7.29 45.48 9.16
C TYR A 647 -5.78 45.72 9.10
N ARG A 648 -5.02 44.84 9.74
CA ARG A 648 -3.56 44.93 9.83
C ARG A 648 -2.86 44.13 8.74
N TRP A 649 -3.39 42.96 8.36
CA TRP A 649 -2.74 42.07 7.40
C TRP A 649 -3.69 41.60 6.29
N MET A 650 -3.13 41.35 5.10
CA MET A 650 -3.80 40.70 3.97
C MET A 650 -2.93 39.57 3.43
N GLN A 651 -3.34 38.33 3.67
CA GLN A 651 -2.67 37.15 3.18
C GLN A 651 -3.31 36.67 1.87
N ILE A 652 -2.54 36.73 0.79
CA ILE A 652 -2.91 36.13 -0.50
C ILE A 652 -2.25 34.76 -0.58
N PHE A 653 -3.02 33.72 -0.93
CA PHE A 653 -2.49 32.37 -1.10
C PHE A 653 -3.31 31.51 -2.08
N GLU A 654 -2.69 30.48 -2.63
CA GLU A 654 -3.31 29.44 -3.47
C GLU A 654 -2.97 28.08 -2.90
N ASN A 655 -3.95 27.16 -2.88
CA ASN A 655 -3.71 25.74 -2.63
C ASN A 655 -4.11 24.97 -3.89
N LYS A 656 -3.13 24.41 -4.60
CA LYS A 656 -3.33 23.64 -5.83
C LYS A 656 -3.21 22.14 -5.56
N GLY A 657 -4.22 21.40 -6.00
CA GLY A 657 -4.25 19.93 -6.00
C GLY A 657 -4.68 19.31 -4.66
N ALA A 658 -5.24 18.10 -4.74
CA ALA A 658 -5.78 17.38 -3.58
C ALA A 658 -4.72 17.10 -2.50
N ALA A 659 -3.46 16.92 -2.88
CA ALA A 659 -2.33 16.71 -1.97
C ALA A 659 -2.11 17.89 -0.99
N MET A 660 -2.59 19.09 -1.34
CA MET A 660 -2.53 20.32 -0.53
C MET A 660 -3.90 20.69 0.07
N GLY A 661 -4.85 19.75 0.09
CA GLY A 661 -6.17 19.96 0.70
C GLY A 661 -7.17 20.73 -0.17
N CYS A 662 -6.87 20.95 -1.46
CA CYS A 662 -7.80 21.60 -2.37
C CYS A 662 -8.89 20.62 -2.83
N SER A 663 -10.16 20.93 -2.53
CA SER A 663 -11.32 20.09 -2.85
C SER A 663 -12.05 20.49 -4.14
N ASN A 664 -11.80 21.68 -4.68
CA ASN A 664 -12.40 22.16 -5.94
C ASN A 664 -11.30 22.37 -6.99
N PRO A 665 -11.33 21.66 -8.14
CA PRO A 665 -10.26 21.71 -9.12
C PRO A 665 -10.25 22.97 -10.01
N HIS A 666 -11.27 23.83 -9.93
CA HIS A 666 -11.30 25.08 -10.70
C HIS A 666 -10.17 26.04 -10.28
N PRO A 667 -9.48 26.74 -11.20
CA PRO A 667 -8.33 27.57 -10.86
C PRO A 667 -8.73 28.80 -10.02
N HIS A 668 -8.29 28.82 -8.76
CA HIS A 668 -8.62 29.90 -7.83
C HIS A 668 -7.56 30.07 -6.72
N GLY A 669 -7.52 31.27 -6.15
CA GLY A 669 -6.79 31.60 -4.94
C GLY A 669 -7.73 32.15 -3.85
N GLN A 670 -7.16 32.41 -2.68
CA GLN A 670 -7.85 32.96 -1.53
C GLN A 670 -7.10 34.17 -0.99
N ILE A 671 -7.86 35.06 -0.34
CA ILE A 671 -7.35 36.29 0.25
C ILE A 671 -8.01 36.45 1.61
N TRP A 672 -7.21 36.43 2.68
CA TRP A 672 -7.72 36.62 4.04
C TRP A 672 -7.16 37.92 4.61
N THR A 673 -8.05 38.81 5.06
CA THR A 673 -7.68 40.01 5.80
C THR A 673 -7.96 39.80 7.28
N THR A 674 -7.08 40.29 8.15
CA THR A 674 -7.18 40.08 9.61
C THR A 674 -6.79 41.33 10.40
N THR A 675 -7.42 41.54 11.55
CA THR A 675 -7.02 42.60 12.51
C THR A 675 -5.68 42.33 13.17
N GLY A 676 -5.29 41.06 13.32
CA GLY A 676 -3.95 40.66 13.78
C GLY A 676 -2.99 40.36 12.63
N THR A 677 -1.69 40.38 12.91
CA THR A 677 -0.66 39.84 12.00
C THR A 677 -0.54 38.34 12.21
N PRO A 678 -0.58 37.51 11.15
CA PRO A 678 -0.33 36.08 11.27
C PRO A 678 1.11 35.80 11.73
N GLU A 679 1.32 34.67 12.40
CA GLU A 679 2.60 34.30 13.03
C GLU A 679 3.79 34.39 12.06
N GLU A 680 3.65 33.78 10.87
CA GLU A 680 4.74 33.62 9.90
C GLU A 680 5.23 34.99 9.36
N PRO A 681 4.39 35.84 8.76
CA PRO A 681 4.82 37.18 8.39
C PRO A 681 5.21 38.08 9.57
N GLY A 682 4.66 37.85 10.77
CA GLY A 682 5.00 38.63 11.97
C GLY A 682 6.44 38.40 12.41
N GLN A 683 6.84 37.13 12.52
CA GLN A 683 8.21 36.73 12.81
C GLN A 683 9.18 37.17 11.69
N GLU A 684 8.79 37.03 10.42
CA GLU A 684 9.61 37.53 9.31
C GLU A 684 9.83 39.04 9.40
N LEU A 685 8.77 39.81 9.65
CA LEU A 685 8.82 41.27 9.69
C LEU A 685 9.76 41.78 10.79
N GLU A 686 9.69 41.20 11.99
CA GLU A 686 10.60 41.52 13.10
C GLU A 686 12.06 41.41 12.67
N GLN A 687 12.36 40.38 11.89
CA GLN A 687 13.70 40.05 11.44
C GLN A 687 14.18 40.91 10.27
N LEU A 688 13.29 41.23 9.33
CA LEU A 688 13.56 42.20 8.29
C LEU A 688 13.87 43.58 8.89
N GLN A 689 13.11 43.99 9.93
CA GLN A 689 13.38 45.23 10.67
C GLN A 689 14.74 45.18 11.35
N LYS A 690 15.04 44.10 12.07
CA LYS A 690 16.34 43.90 12.73
C LYS A 690 17.49 44.01 11.73
N TYR A 691 17.44 43.28 10.61
CA TYR A 691 18.48 43.34 9.59
C TYR A 691 18.65 44.76 9.05
N ARG A 692 17.55 45.43 8.73
CA ARG A 692 17.55 46.81 8.21
C ARG A 692 18.21 47.78 9.19
N CYS A 693 17.92 47.65 10.48
CA CYS A 693 18.53 48.43 11.55
C CYS A 693 20.03 48.17 11.70
N GLU A 694 20.46 46.90 11.59
CA GLU A 694 21.86 46.51 11.72
C GLU A 694 22.71 46.81 10.45
N HIS A 695 22.08 46.91 9.28
CA HIS A 695 22.77 47.01 7.97
C HIS A 695 22.43 48.31 7.22
N ALA A 696 22.53 49.45 7.92
CA ALA A 696 22.46 50.80 7.34
C ALA A 696 21.19 51.08 6.50
N GLY A 697 20.07 50.45 6.84
CA GLY A 697 18.81 50.63 6.11
C GLY A 697 18.67 49.76 4.86
N ASN A 698 19.56 48.80 4.63
CA ASN A 698 19.43 47.85 3.52
C ASN A 698 18.28 46.86 3.74
N SER A 699 17.70 46.38 2.63
CA SER A 699 16.70 45.31 2.66
C SER A 699 17.39 43.96 2.55
N LEU A 700 17.14 43.07 3.52
CA LEU A 700 17.70 41.72 3.57
C LEU A 700 17.47 40.96 2.27
N LEU A 701 16.23 40.96 1.77
CA LEU A 701 15.87 40.21 0.57
C LEU A 701 16.43 40.84 -0.72
N ALA A 702 16.67 42.15 -0.76
CA ALA A 702 17.36 42.79 -1.88
C ALA A 702 18.85 42.40 -1.92
N ASP A 703 19.52 42.42 -0.76
CA ASP A 703 20.91 41.99 -0.64
C ASP A 703 21.05 40.48 -0.93
N TYR A 704 20.08 39.67 -0.50
CA TYR A 704 20.02 38.24 -0.84
C TYR A 704 19.80 38.02 -2.34
N ALA A 705 18.89 38.74 -2.99
CA ALA A 705 18.68 38.66 -4.44
C ALA A 705 19.96 39.02 -5.20
N LYS A 706 20.68 40.06 -4.76
CA LYS A 706 21.99 40.43 -5.32
C LYS A 706 23.00 39.30 -5.19
N LEU A 707 23.11 38.71 -4.00
CA LEU A 707 24.02 37.58 -3.74
C LEU A 707 23.69 36.36 -4.62
N GLU A 708 22.41 36.02 -4.79
CA GLU A 708 21.99 34.92 -5.64
C GLU A 708 22.29 35.19 -7.13
N MET A 709 22.15 36.43 -7.58
CA MET A 709 22.55 36.84 -8.95
C MET A 709 24.07 36.76 -9.17
N GLU A 710 24.88 36.99 -8.14
CA GLU A 710 26.33 36.81 -8.19
C GLU A 710 26.71 35.33 -8.26
N LYS A 711 26.10 34.48 -7.43
CA LYS A 711 26.41 33.03 -7.32
C LYS A 711 25.79 32.18 -8.42
N LYS A 712 24.59 32.51 -8.89
CA LYS A 712 23.83 31.88 -9.98
C LYS A 712 23.40 30.41 -9.77
N GLU A 713 23.92 29.72 -8.77
CA GLU A 713 23.73 28.28 -8.57
C GLU A 713 22.27 27.87 -8.28
N ARG A 714 21.52 28.70 -7.55
CA ARG A 714 20.13 28.44 -7.12
C ARG A 714 19.06 29.16 -7.95
N ILE A 715 19.44 29.90 -8.99
CA ILE A 715 18.48 30.62 -9.85
C ILE A 715 17.68 29.63 -10.71
N VAL A 716 16.36 29.71 -10.67
CA VAL A 716 15.46 28.93 -11.54
C VAL A 716 15.09 29.72 -12.79
N PHE A 717 14.74 31.00 -12.61
CA PHE A 717 14.34 31.92 -13.67
C PHE A 717 14.63 33.37 -13.24
N GLN A 718 14.77 34.28 -14.19
CA GLN A 718 14.79 35.72 -13.92
C GLN A 718 14.38 36.52 -15.15
N ASN A 719 13.70 37.65 -14.94
CA ASN A 719 13.41 38.66 -15.95
C ASN A 719 13.98 40.02 -15.51
N SER A 720 13.42 41.13 -16.01
CA SER A 720 13.99 42.44 -15.72
C SER A 720 13.81 42.86 -14.26
N SER A 721 12.66 42.52 -13.68
CA SER A 721 12.27 42.99 -12.33
C SER A 721 12.31 41.91 -11.24
N PHE A 722 12.16 40.63 -11.58
CA PHE A 722 12.07 39.53 -10.62
C PHE A 722 13.14 38.45 -10.80
N LEU A 723 13.48 37.83 -9.67
CA LEU A 723 14.39 36.70 -9.56
C LEU A 723 13.67 35.53 -8.90
N VAL A 724 13.72 34.35 -9.51
CA VAL A 724 13.19 33.11 -8.95
C VAL A 724 14.34 32.22 -8.53
N VAL A 725 14.39 31.82 -7.27
CA VAL A 725 15.42 30.92 -6.72
C VAL A 725 14.80 29.75 -5.98
N CYS A 726 15.54 28.64 -5.87
CA CYS A 726 15.35 27.75 -4.71
C CYS A 726 16.10 28.38 -3.53
N PRO A 727 15.43 28.89 -2.49
CA PRO A 727 16.12 29.61 -1.43
C PRO A 727 17.14 28.70 -0.73
N TRP A 728 18.25 29.28 -0.26
CA TRP A 728 19.31 28.52 0.40
C TRP A 728 18.79 27.75 1.64
N TRP A 729 17.78 28.30 2.30
CA TRP A 729 17.10 27.73 3.46
C TRP A 729 15.88 26.87 3.13
N ALA A 730 15.65 26.50 1.86
CA ALA A 730 14.48 25.73 1.44
C ALA A 730 14.23 24.49 2.31
N VAL A 731 12.97 24.29 2.70
CA VAL A 731 12.50 23.12 3.46
C VAL A 731 11.82 22.12 2.54
N TRP A 732 10.99 22.61 1.62
CA TRP A 732 10.30 21.76 0.64
C TRP A 732 11.25 21.34 -0.50
N PRO A 733 11.04 20.15 -1.11
CA PRO A 733 12.02 19.58 -2.04
C PRO A 733 12.38 20.46 -3.25
N PHE A 734 11.36 21.12 -3.81
CA PHE A 734 11.49 22.03 -4.94
C PHE A 734 10.94 23.40 -4.58
N GLU A 735 11.10 23.81 -3.33
CA GLU A 735 10.68 25.15 -2.88
C GLU A 735 11.25 26.24 -3.79
N THR A 736 10.43 27.21 -4.14
CA THR A 736 10.88 28.39 -4.89
C THR A 736 10.38 29.68 -4.25
N LEU A 737 11.22 30.70 -4.36
CA LEU A 737 10.97 32.05 -3.88
C LEU A 737 11.09 33.03 -5.05
N ILE A 738 10.01 33.76 -5.34
CA ILE A 738 10.02 34.88 -6.29
C ILE A 738 10.35 36.15 -5.50
N LEU A 739 11.44 36.81 -5.86
CA LEU A 739 11.98 38.02 -5.21
C LEU A 739 11.96 39.21 -6.18
N ALA A 740 11.52 40.37 -5.70
CA ALA A 740 11.77 41.61 -6.42
C ALA A 740 13.28 41.94 -6.38
N LYS A 741 13.87 42.27 -7.53
CA LYS A 741 15.31 42.61 -7.59
C LYS A 741 15.60 43.96 -6.94
N SER A 742 14.64 44.88 -7.02
CA SER A 742 14.64 46.17 -6.32
C SER A 742 13.80 46.10 -5.05
N HIS A 743 14.06 46.99 -4.10
CA HIS A 743 13.27 47.10 -2.88
C HIS A 743 11.83 47.58 -3.17
N LYS A 744 10.90 46.63 -3.29
CA LYS A 744 9.46 46.84 -3.44
C LYS A 744 8.77 46.30 -2.20
N ARG A 745 7.88 47.07 -1.58
CA ARG A 745 7.32 46.71 -0.26
C ARG A 745 6.02 45.91 -0.35
N ALA A 746 5.23 46.15 -1.39
CA ALA A 746 3.95 45.47 -1.63
C ALA A 746 3.55 45.53 -3.11
N LEU A 747 2.48 44.82 -3.48
CA LEU A 747 1.96 44.77 -4.86
C LEU A 747 1.57 46.15 -5.43
N VAL A 748 1.24 47.13 -4.59
CA VAL A 748 0.92 48.52 -5.00
C VAL A 748 2.14 49.35 -5.35
N ASP A 749 3.35 48.88 -4.98
CA ASP A 749 4.63 49.53 -5.26
C ASP A 749 5.16 49.16 -6.66
N LEU A 750 4.49 48.21 -7.34
CA LEU A 750 4.83 47.75 -8.69
C LEU A 750 4.19 48.63 -9.77
N ASP A 751 4.98 49.03 -10.76
CA ASP A 751 4.45 49.60 -12.00
C ASP A 751 3.84 48.52 -12.91
N ASP A 752 3.27 48.92 -14.05
CA ASP A 752 2.56 48.00 -14.94
C ASP A 752 3.49 47.02 -15.67
N ALA A 753 4.73 47.40 -15.94
CA ALA A 753 5.73 46.49 -16.52
C ALA A 753 6.19 45.47 -15.46
N GLU A 754 6.43 45.92 -14.24
CA GLU A 754 6.79 45.07 -13.10
C GLU A 754 5.67 44.08 -12.75
N LYS A 755 4.39 44.47 -12.83
CA LYS A 755 3.27 43.52 -12.65
C LYS A 755 3.24 42.43 -13.72
N LEU A 756 3.57 42.77 -14.97
CA LEU A 756 3.68 41.79 -16.04
C LEU A 756 4.88 40.86 -15.83
N ASP A 757 6.02 41.40 -15.42
CA ASP A 757 7.20 40.62 -15.05
C ASP A 757 6.90 39.68 -13.86
N PHE A 758 6.09 40.12 -12.90
CA PHE A 758 5.65 39.27 -11.80
C PHE A 758 4.74 38.13 -12.29
N ALA A 759 3.80 38.44 -13.18
CA ALA A 759 2.94 37.44 -13.82
C ALA A 759 3.75 36.41 -14.64
N GLU A 760 4.78 36.86 -15.34
CA GLU A 760 5.72 35.99 -16.06
C GLU A 760 6.50 35.07 -15.11
N ALA A 761 7.00 35.60 -13.98
CA ALA A 761 7.69 34.78 -12.99
C ALA A 761 6.79 33.67 -12.41
N ILE A 762 5.51 33.95 -12.15
CA ILE A 762 4.51 32.96 -11.73
C ILE A 762 4.29 31.90 -12.82
N ALA A 763 4.14 32.32 -14.08
CA ALA A 763 3.98 31.42 -15.21
C ALA A 763 5.17 30.47 -15.35
N GLU A 764 6.40 30.99 -15.24
CA GLU A 764 7.63 30.20 -15.33
C GLU A 764 7.76 29.18 -14.21
N VAL A 765 7.47 29.56 -12.96
CA VAL A 765 7.50 28.64 -11.81
C VAL A 765 6.50 27.51 -12.00
N THR A 766 5.25 27.85 -12.29
CA THR A 766 4.15 26.88 -12.36
C THR A 766 4.29 25.93 -13.56
N ARG A 767 4.78 26.42 -14.71
CA ARG A 767 5.08 25.60 -15.89
C ARG A 767 6.23 24.62 -15.64
N ARG A 768 7.32 25.08 -15.00
CA ARG A 768 8.46 24.22 -14.65
C ARG A 768 8.08 23.12 -13.67
N TYR A 769 7.21 23.44 -12.72
CA TYR A 769 6.65 22.45 -11.80
C TYR A 769 5.87 21.36 -12.53
N ASP A 770 4.94 21.72 -13.43
CA ASP A 770 4.16 20.73 -14.18
C ASP A 770 5.06 19.88 -15.11
N ASN A 771 6.09 20.48 -15.70
CA ASN A 771 7.06 19.79 -16.55
C ASN A 771 8.01 18.85 -15.78
N LEU A 772 8.36 19.17 -14.53
CA LEU A 772 9.37 18.43 -13.77
C LEU A 772 9.05 16.93 -13.63
N PHE A 773 7.78 16.58 -13.47
CA PHE A 773 7.30 15.20 -13.38
C PHE A 773 6.14 14.89 -14.34
N GLU A 774 5.93 15.73 -15.36
CA GLU A 774 4.87 15.57 -16.37
C GLU A 774 3.49 15.31 -15.74
N THR A 775 3.09 16.12 -14.76
CA THR A 775 1.84 15.98 -13.99
C THR A 775 1.33 17.34 -13.55
N SER A 776 0.05 17.48 -13.18
CA SER A 776 -0.40 18.73 -12.53
C SER A 776 0.21 18.79 -11.13
N PHE A 777 1.21 19.64 -10.97
CA PHE A 777 2.08 19.65 -9.81
C PHE A 777 1.39 20.39 -8.66
N PRO A 778 1.14 19.73 -7.51
CA PRO A 778 0.50 20.35 -6.37
C PRO A 778 1.47 21.29 -5.65
N TYR A 779 0.95 22.37 -5.08
CA TYR A 779 1.70 23.29 -4.22
C TYR A 779 0.75 24.16 -3.39
N SER A 780 1.27 24.72 -2.30
CA SER A 780 0.70 25.91 -1.67
C SER A 780 1.61 27.09 -2.00
N SER A 781 1.05 28.22 -2.37
CA SER A 781 1.83 29.43 -2.61
C SER A 781 1.20 30.62 -1.93
N GLY A 782 2.01 31.62 -1.57
CA GLY A 782 1.50 32.81 -0.89
C GLY A 782 2.43 34.01 -1.04
N ILE A 783 1.84 35.20 -0.97
CA ILE A 783 2.56 36.47 -1.08
C ILE A 783 2.78 37.03 0.32
N HIS A 784 4.01 37.40 0.63
CA HIS A 784 4.37 38.21 1.78
C HIS A 784 4.74 39.61 1.30
N GLN A 785 4.15 40.60 1.95
CA GLN A 785 4.24 42.02 1.58
C GLN A 785 3.98 42.86 2.83
N ALA A 786 4.17 44.18 2.72
CA ALA A 786 3.95 45.09 3.84
C ALA A 786 2.55 44.95 4.47
N PRO A 787 2.42 45.15 5.79
CA PRO A 787 1.12 45.16 6.45
C PRO A 787 0.22 46.27 5.89
N LEU A 788 -1.09 46.06 5.94
CA LEU A 788 -2.10 47.06 5.56
C LEU A 788 -2.08 48.27 6.51
N GLU A 789 -1.79 48.03 7.78
CA GLU A 789 -1.57 49.05 8.80
C GLU A 789 -0.37 48.67 9.68
N GLY A 790 0.60 49.56 9.79
CA GLY A 790 1.82 49.38 10.57
C GLY A 790 2.61 50.67 10.71
N THR A 791 3.70 50.60 11.46
CA THR A 791 4.66 51.70 11.58
C THR A 791 5.43 51.91 10.27
N ASP A 792 6.01 53.10 10.09
CA ASP A 792 6.86 53.38 8.93
C ASP A 792 8.06 52.43 8.87
N GLU A 793 8.59 51.99 10.02
CA GLU A 793 9.69 51.04 10.08
C GLU A 793 9.28 49.65 9.57
N GLU A 794 8.13 49.14 10.02
CA GLU A 794 7.56 47.88 9.53
C GLU A 794 7.38 47.91 8.00
N ILE A 795 6.77 48.98 7.50
CA ILE A 795 6.44 49.10 6.07
C ILE A 795 7.70 49.27 5.22
N ASN A 796 8.72 49.97 5.72
CA ASN A 796 9.99 50.14 4.99
C ASN A 796 10.96 48.96 5.13
N ALA A 797 10.79 48.09 6.13
CA ALA A 797 11.54 46.84 6.24
C ALA A 797 10.98 45.72 5.36
N SER A 798 9.67 45.76 5.11
CA SER A 798 8.95 44.79 4.28
C SER A 798 9.49 44.76 2.85
N HIS A 799 9.58 43.57 2.27
CA HIS A 799 10.00 43.36 0.89
C HIS A 799 9.08 42.34 0.23
N LEU A 800 8.49 42.67 -0.92
CA LEU A 800 7.54 41.85 -1.65
C LEU A 800 8.20 40.58 -2.18
N HIS A 801 7.66 39.43 -1.80
CA HIS A 801 8.09 38.14 -2.33
C HIS A 801 6.96 37.12 -2.29
N MET A 802 7.09 36.05 -3.07
CA MET A 802 6.10 34.97 -3.17
C MET A 802 6.75 33.61 -2.97
N HIS A 803 6.22 32.86 -2.02
CA HIS A 803 6.67 31.50 -1.68
C HIS A 803 5.87 30.47 -2.45
N PHE A 804 6.53 29.38 -2.86
CA PHE A 804 5.89 28.16 -3.35
C PHE A 804 6.42 26.95 -2.58
N TYR A 805 5.51 26.19 -1.98
CA TYR A 805 5.76 25.02 -1.16
C TYR A 805 5.15 23.76 -1.80
N PRO A 806 5.89 23.09 -2.71
CA PRO A 806 5.42 21.88 -3.34
C PRO A 806 5.79 20.61 -2.56
N PRO A 807 4.88 19.63 -2.43
CA PRO A 807 5.14 18.42 -1.66
C PRO A 807 5.88 17.34 -2.46
N LEU A 808 5.87 17.34 -3.80
CA LEU A 808 6.47 16.25 -4.58
C LEU A 808 7.99 16.24 -4.49
N LEU A 809 8.60 15.04 -4.40
CA LEU A 809 10.03 14.86 -4.16
C LEU A 809 10.74 14.06 -5.27
N ARG A 810 10.27 12.85 -5.60
CA ARG A 810 10.98 11.94 -6.53
C ARG A 810 10.27 11.69 -7.84
N SER A 811 8.95 11.81 -7.86
CA SER A 811 8.08 11.55 -9.02
C SER A 811 6.71 12.17 -8.78
N ALA A 812 5.83 12.08 -9.79
CA ALA A 812 4.42 12.47 -9.69
C ALA A 812 3.63 11.79 -8.55
N THR A 813 4.16 10.71 -7.97
CA THR A 813 3.47 9.89 -6.96
C THR A 813 4.16 9.87 -5.60
N VAL A 814 5.37 10.44 -5.47
CA VAL A 814 6.17 10.39 -4.24
C VAL A 814 6.38 11.79 -3.70
N ARG A 815 5.72 12.07 -2.56
CA ARG A 815 5.81 13.35 -1.84
C ARG A 815 6.69 13.27 -0.58
N LYS A 816 7.15 14.44 -0.14
CA LYS A 816 7.67 14.69 1.21
C LYS A 816 6.49 14.83 2.19
N PHE A 817 6.73 14.36 3.40
CA PHE A 817 5.86 14.53 4.56
C PHE A 817 6.65 15.29 5.62
N LEU A 818 6.13 16.44 6.08
CA LEU A 818 6.65 17.11 7.27
C LEU A 818 5.93 16.52 8.48
N VAL A 819 6.51 15.46 9.06
CA VAL A 819 5.93 14.65 10.14
C VAL A 819 7.03 14.25 11.13
N GLY A 820 6.69 13.61 12.25
CA GLY A 820 7.68 12.96 13.11
C GLY A 820 8.76 13.93 13.62
N TYR A 821 9.96 13.89 13.03
CA TYR A 821 11.07 14.77 13.38
C TYR A 821 10.78 16.23 13.02
N GLU A 822 10.25 16.51 11.84
CA GLU A 822 9.96 17.88 11.42
C GLU A 822 8.85 18.55 12.24
N LEU A 823 7.94 17.78 12.87
CA LEU A 823 6.92 18.32 13.77
C LEU A 823 7.37 18.48 15.23
N MET A 824 8.42 17.76 15.64
CA MET A 824 8.84 17.65 17.05
C MET A 824 10.26 18.17 17.31
N ALA A 825 11.02 18.52 16.27
CA ALA A 825 12.40 18.96 16.37
C ALA A 825 12.73 20.10 15.38
N GLU A 826 13.10 19.79 14.14
CA GLU A 826 13.48 20.79 13.12
C GLU A 826 13.23 20.28 11.69
N PRO A 827 13.07 21.18 10.70
CA PRO A 827 12.92 20.80 9.30
C PRO A 827 14.13 20.00 8.75
N GLN A 828 13.85 19.03 7.89
CA GLN A 828 14.87 18.24 7.18
C GLN A 828 14.58 18.24 5.68
N ARG A 829 15.60 18.03 4.83
CA ARG A 829 15.43 17.83 3.38
C ARG A 829 16.34 16.74 2.81
N ASP A 830 15.84 16.07 1.78
CA ASP A 830 16.55 14.97 1.09
C ASP A 830 17.36 15.43 -0.13
N ILE A 831 16.97 16.55 -0.75
CA ILE A 831 17.61 17.16 -1.92
C ILE A 831 18.18 18.53 -1.53
N THR A 832 19.29 18.93 -2.13
CA THR A 832 19.86 20.27 -1.92
C THR A 832 19.15 21.33 -2.77
N PRO A 833 19.04 22.59 -2.32
CA PRO A 833 18.45 23.67 -3.12
C PRO A 833 19.15 23.87 -4.48
N GLU A 834 20.46 23.64 -4.55
CA GLU A 834 21.25 23.73 -5.78
C GLU A 834 20.84 22.64 -6.79
N GLN A 835 20.64 21.40 -6.31
CA GLN A 835 20.17 20.29 -7.13
C GLN A 835 18.70 20.49 -7.57
N ALA A 836 17.86 21.01 -6.68
CA ALA A 836 16.48 21.34 -6.99
C ALA A 836 16.40 22.43 -8.08
N ALA A 837 17.16 23.51 -7.91
CA ALA A 837 17.24 24.60 -8.89
C ALA A 837 17.75 24.12 -10.26
N ALA A 838 18.77 23.26 -10.28
CA ALA A 838 19.26 22.67 -11.53
C ALA A 838 18.16 21.90 -12.28
N LYS A 839 17.41 21.05 -11.58
CA LYS A 839 16.30 20.29 -12.19
C LYS A 839 15.18 21.19 -12.70
N LEU A 840 14.81 22.24 -11.95
CA LEU A 840 13.76 23.18 -12.34
C LEU A 840 14.18 24.06 -13.53
N ARG A 841 15.46 24.44 -13.63
CA ARG A 841 16.00 25.12 -14.81
C ARG A 841 15.85 24.26 -16.06
N ASP A 842 16.16 22.97 -15.96
CA ASP A 842 16.08 22.02 -17.07
C ASP A 842 14.62 21.72 -17.48
N ALA A 843 13.66 21.87 -16.57
CA ALA A 843 12.22 21.68 -16.83
C ALA A 843 11.53 22.88 -17.52
N GLY A 844 12.30 23.75 -18.19
CA GLY A 844 11.77 24.92 -18.91
C GLY A 844 11.06 24.59 -20.22
N GLY A 845 10.80 25.63 -21.02
CA GLY A 845 10.21 25.47 -22.36
C GLY A 845 8.69 25.29 -22.40
N GLU A 846 8.16 24.72 -23.46
CA GLU A 846 6.72 24.52 -23.60
C GLU A 846 6.16 23.56 -22.52
N LEU A 847 4.90 23.74 -22.14
CA LEU A 847 4.24 22.83 -21.19
C LEU A 847 4.11 21.44 -21.82
N TYR A 848 4.48 20.39 -21.09
CA TYR A 848 4.57 19.01 -21.61
C TYR A 848 3.28 18.50 -22.26
N ARG A 849 2.10 19.02 -21.87
CA ARG A 849 0.81 18.61 -22.42
C ARG A 849 0.55 19.15 -23.83
N ASN A 850 1.22 20.23 -24.22
CA ASN A 850 1.06 20.82 -25.55
C ASN A 850 1.95 20.16 -26.59
N SER A 851 2.96 19.39 -26.15
CA SER A 851 3.88 18.63 -27.01
C SER A 851 3.52 17.15 -27.18
N LEU A 852 2.42 16.69 -26.58
CA LEU A 852 1.93 15.29 -26.59
C LEU A 852 0.96 14.97 -27.72
#